data_AF-A0A2G3JF46-F1
#
_entry.id   AF-A0A2G3JF46-F1
#
_cell.length_a   1.000
_cell.length_b   1.000
_cell.length_c   1.000
_cell.angle_alpha   90.00
_cell.angle_beta   90.00
_cell.angle_gamma   90.00
#
_symmetry.space_group_name_H-M   'P 1'
#
loop_
_entity.id
_entity.type
_entity.pdbx_description
1 polymer ?
#
loop_
_entity_poly.entity_id
_entity_poly.type
_entity_poly.pdbx_seq_one_letter_code
_entity_poly.pdbx_strand_id
1 'polypeptide(L)'
;MTKLDDCNFTKIDNYKFSHEIKISFFIAIFGILVKIFFSYIGLIEYSFDSLVLSIWQLGTMSSIFSFASVMLLSTHRQNAAKLIWLLSGVVCFIYVYFMVKDNDAVKKITIILLTLGIVSFFLLMYTGFYDLNHTIRTQAKEKLFLVLIIAIVSVYGVGIVSISSSLSPRVYDAILYKFDASLGFSASVILSKYIADNPNLLNFIIYPVYLALPLGMGLQYVQQMQSKEPPKTYLLLFWFSSIFIVCLLAYLLLPAMGPKYLFGNYFPHNMPPLDNIISIPVVNQATFPRNAFPSMHFGWAFTMWLNAILMKGKWQARFFFIIGILTIIATLGLGEHYLIDLIVAVPFSYALQGIFLRGLPIENVHRWKCILIGLSLWLFWVVTLRLSLDIYTKNNYLSWISVIFTIAVSSLYYRRMIKAQDEHFSSVSNMPIAKANLQENNNLKPIFYLFILSGFSGLIYEVVFSKELALIFGSSSIATYTVLATYMGGMALGAGLGGWIKTHRPLLGYISCELFIGVYCIITPLLFKLIQSLYVSLASGVSPDAGVLTFYRLALGAILLLPPTIVMGATMPLLLAHCREKQGQLHLAVANLYAANTIGAAFGALLAGYFIIPKFGISLSTAFAAAINFFVAFIGIQLFKRHEKRAHYLNTKDVYIDTQLPVNRLKGVQALTVLFFGGVITLALEVKYMFLLAVVAGNSSYAFSLMLFTFLLGLAAGSILIKPWLKSPNILALLEFSLAAVILLGVFSWQSIPAYFASFANYPSAQAFGAREFIRGLVCFCAMFPPALLIGAIYPVAMNCVATAFPNHPIVALGLANSLNTSGNIVGVLLTSFVLIPALGVLLSIKILACLAFTLAIMLSVSFIKNSNKLNIIFALIVVVVFYIQPKSFNYTELASGANVYFSALNWGESIDHAESIDGGLTTVVLNKNQQVKTLLTNGKFQGNNALKGEMQAQTGFALAPLLHTDARERALVIGYGTGATSRVLNETGFKNLDIVDLSSDIVRLANQHFPAINQHVTEKKGVATYITDGRNYLLLTDKSYDLIGLEITSIWFAGAASLYNQEFYALAKRKLKSDGVLQQWVQLHHTQLNDLLSVLASVRSEFKYVWLYEIGGQGIIVATNNHDRSPKKSYADLISQTSGLKEVLKIYDRPVNELAQKILLEPEGLDRFLLKVSSGDPEAWVSTDDNLYLEYETPKGNVLDGAQSLANNLEMIKKFSAK
;
A
#
# COMPACT_ATOMS: atom_id res chain seq x y z
N MET A 1 27.12 52.92 -33.04
CA MET A 1 27.44 53.28 -34.44
C MET A 1 28.30 52.17 -35.03
N THR A 2 27.74 51.32 -35.90
CA THR A 2 28.15 51.09 -37.30
C THR A 2 27.44 49.84 -37.85
N LYS A 3 26.52 50.10 -38.78
CA LYS A 3 25.94 49.29 -39.88
C LYS A 3 26.18 47.78 -39.91
N LEU A 4 25.07 47.04 -39.96
CA LEU A 4 24.85 45.94 -40.92
C LEU A 4 23.34 45.87 -41.20
N ASP A 5 22.94 46.53 -42.28
CA ASP A 5 21.62 46.48 -42.89
C ASP A 5 21.46 45.24 -43.77
N ASP A 6 20.20 44.85 -43.93
CA ASP A 6 19.59 44.16 -45.08
C ASP A 6 19.98 42.71 -45.41
N CYS A 7 19.11 41.79 -45.00
CA CYS A 7 18.87 40.56 -45.76
C CYS A 7 17.36 40.25 -45.84
N ASN A 8 16.88 40.33 -47.08
CA ASN A 8 15.50 40.16 -47.56
C ASN A 8 14.74 38.94 -46.99
N PHE A 9 13.63 39.19 -46.31
CA PHE A 9 12.59 38.20 -45.95
C PHE A 9 11.43 38.25 -46.95
N THR A 10 11.62 37.81 -48.20
CA THR A 10 10.50 37.74 -49.17
C THR A 10 10.57 36.58 -50.19
N LYS A 11 11.36 35.52 -49.96
CA LYS A 11 11.36 34.34 -50.85
C LYS A 11 11.45 33.00 -50.10
N ILE A 12 10.44 32.65 -49.31
CA ILE A 12 10.24 31.25 -48.86
C ILE A 12 8.74 30.95 -48.80
N ASP A 13 8.05 30.88 -49.94
CA ASP A 13 6.63 30.44 -49.95
C ASP A 13 6.29 29.32 -50.95
N ASN A 14 7.21 28.88 -51.82
CA ASN A 14 6.86 27.85 -52.82
C ASN A 14 7.60 26.50 -52.71
N TYR A 15 8.40 26.26 -51.67
CA TYR A 15 9.16 24.99 -51.52
C TYR A 15 8.61 24.02 -50.46
N LYS A 16 7.60 24.39 -49.67
CA LYS A 16 7.03 23.53 -48.60
C LYS A 16 5.84 22.66 -49.03
N PHE A 17 5.14 23.02 -50.11
CA PHE A 17 3.87 22.36 -50.47
C PHE A 17 4.04 20.96 -51.10
N SER A 18 5.20 20.64 -51.70
CA SER A 18 5.41 19.37 -52.44
C SER A 18 5.89 18.19 -51.57
N HIS A 19 6.42 18.45 -50.37
CA HIS A 19 6.88 17.41 -49.44
C HIS A 19 5.76 16.85 -48.56
N GLU A 20 4.77 17.68 -48.19
CA GLU A 20 3.63 17.27 -47.36
C GLU A 20 2.67 16.30 -48.08
N ILE A 21 2.58 16.39 -49.41
CA ILE A 21 1.76 15.49 -50.25
C ILE A 21 2.39 14.09 -50.33
N LYS A 22 3.73 13.98 -50.40
CA LYS A 22 4.42 12.68 -50.47
C LYS A 22 4.35 11.91 -49.14
N ILE A 23 4.36 12.62 -48.01
CA ILE A 23 4.28 12.03 -46.66
C ILE A 23 2.84 11.57 -46.36
N SER A 24 1.84 12.36 -46.75
CA SER A 24 0.42 11.98 -46.63
C SER A 24 0.11 10.70 -47.44
N PHE A 25 0.73 10.56 -48.62
CA PHE A 25 0.59 9.36 -49.46
C PHE A 25 1.28 8.12 -48.85
N PHE A 26 2.45 8.28 -48.23
CA PHE A 26 3.18 7.20 -47.57
C PHE A 26 2.45 6.68 -46.30
N ILE A 27 1.85 7.59 -45.52
CA ILE A 27 1.07 7.26 -44.32
C ILE A 27 -0.25 6.54 -44.69
N ALA A 28 -0.89 6.95 -45.78
CA ALA A 28 -2.07 6.26 -46.30
C ALA A 28 -1.76 4.81 -46.71
N ILE A 29 -0.62 4.59 -47.40
CA ILE A 29 -0.16 3.26 -47.80
C ILE A 29 0.23 2.41 -46.58
N PHE A 30 0.91 2.99 -45.58
CA PHE A 30 1.26 2.27 -44.35
C PHE A 30 0.01 1.87 -43.53
N GLY A 31 -0.99 2.77 -43.44
CA GLY A 31 -2.28 2.46 -42.82
C GLY A 31 -3.04 1.34 -43.54
N ILE A 32 -2.96 1.28 -44.86
CA ILE A 32 -3.52 0.19 -45.67
C ILE A 32 -2.75 -1.12 -45.46
N LEU A 33 -1.42 -1.09 -45.39
CA LEU A 33 -0.59 -2.28 -45.14
C LEU A 33 -0.77 -2.85 -43.73
N VAL A 34 -0.92 -2.00 -42.72
CA VAL A 34 -1.26 -2.41 -41.35
C VAL A 34 -2.67 -3.03 -41.29
N LYS A 35 -3.62 -2.50 -42.07
CA LYS A 35 -4.98 -3.06 -42.18
C LYS A 35 -4.99 -4.42 -42.89
N ILE A 36 -4.16 -4.60 -43.92
CA ILE A 36 -3.96 -5.90 -44.60
C ILE A 36 -3.28 -6.89 -43.64
N PHE A 37 -2.28 -6.45 -42.86
CA PHE A 37 -1.61 -7.26 -41.84
C PHE A 37 -2.58 -7.76 -40.75
N PHE A 38 -3.45 -6.90 -40.22
CA PHE A 38 -4.46 -7.33 -39.24
C PHE A 38 -5.61 -8.14 -39.85
N SER A 39 -5.92 -7.96 -41.13
CA SER A 39 -6.89 -8.80 -41.86
C SER A 39 -6.36 -10.20 -42.15
N TYR A 40 -5.03 -10.40 -42.25
CA TYR A 40 -4.39 -11.69 -42.48
C TYR A 40 -4.28 -12.54 -41.19
N ILE A 41 -4.49 -11.95 -40.01
CA ILE A 41 -4.39 -12.60 -38.69
C ILE A 41 -5.80 -12.92 -38.10
N GLY A 42 -6.86 -12.75 -38.89
CA GLY A 42 -8.17 -13.36 -38.63
C GLY A 42 -9.01 -12.77 -37.49
N LEU A 43 -8.83 -11.49 -37.12
CA LEU A 43 -9.44 -10.94 -35.90
C LEU A 43 -10.73 -10.11 -36.06
N ILE A 44 -11.28 -9.85 -37.25
CA ILE A 44 -12.52 -9.04 -37.38
C ILE A 44 -13.39 -9.44 -38.58
N GLU A 45 -14.60 -9.97 -38.34
CA GLU A 45 -15.71 -10.03 -39.29
C GLU A 45 -16.72 -8.92 -38.99
N TYR A 46 -17.00 -8.02 -39.94
CA TYR A 46 -18.17 -7.12 -39.87
C TYR A 46 -18.71 -6.77 -41.27
N SER A 47 -20.04 -6.66 -41.37
CA SER A 47 -20.84 -6.44 -42.58
C SER A 47 -20.90 -4.98 -43.04
N PHE A 48 -21.14 -4.80 -44.35
CA PHE A 48 -20.99 -3.56 -45.14
C PHE A 48 -21.89 -2.38 -44.70
N ASP A 49 -23.04 -2.65 -44.06
CA ASP A 49 -23.96 -1.59 -43.60
C ASP A 49 -23.46 -0.84 -42.36
N SER A 50 -22.56 -1.46 -41.57
CA SER A 50 -21.92 -0.81 -40.42
C SER A 50 -20.84 0.22 -40.82
N LEU A 51 -20.28 0.08 -42.03
CA LEU A 51 -19.20 0.91 -42.54
C LEU A 51 -19.69 2.32 -42.92
N VAL A 52 -20.91 2.42 -43.48
CA VAL A 52 -21.50 3.69 -43.93
C VAL A 52 -21.94 4.55 -42.73
N LEU A 53 -22.39 3.93 -41.63
CA LEU A 53 -22.66 4.63 -40.36
C LEU A 53 -21.37 5.08 -39.66
N SER A 54 -20.29 4.30 -39.80
CA SER A 54 -18.95 4.62 -39.27
C SER A 54 -18.32 5.83 -39.95
N ILE A 55 -18.51 5.97 -41.28
CA ILE A 55 -18.04 7.13 -42.08
C ILE A 55 -18.79 8.41 -41.68
N TRP A 56 -20.03 8.29 -41.18
CA TRP A 56 -20.83 9.42 -40.72
C TRP A 56 -20.40 9.91 -39.32
N GLN A 57 -19.97 9.01 -38.43
CA GLN A 57 -19.46 9.34 -37.09
C GLN A 57 -18.00 9.86 -37.10
N LEU A 58 -17.23 9.60 -38.16
CA LEU A 58 -15.93 10.23 -38.44
C LEU A 58 -16.03 11.77 -38.55
N GLY A 59 -17.18 12.30 -38.97
CA GLY A 59 -17.43 13.74 -39.10
C GLY A 59 -17.46 14.51 -37.77
N THR A 60 -17.95 13.90 -36.69
CA THR A 60 -18.15 14.55 -35.37
C THR A 60 -16.89 14.62 -34.51
N MET A 61 -15.93 13.73 -34.73
CA MET A 61 -14.59 13.86 -34.13
C MET A 61 -13.67 14.74 -34.99
N SER A 62 -13.87 14.78 -36.32
CA SER A 62 -13.15 15.72 -37.20
C SER A 62 -13.39 17.19 -36.81
N SER A 63 -14.54 17.51 -36.21
CA SER A 63 -14.92 18.85 -35.80
C SER A 63 -14.31 19.27 -34.44
N ILE A 64 -14.16 18.35 -33.48
CA ILE A 64 -13.42 18.60 -32.23
C ILE A 64 -11.91 18.71 -32.51
N PHE A 65 -11.38 17.89 -33.42
CA PHE A 65 -10.00 17.99 -33.87
C PHE A 65 -9.74 19.19 -34.77
N SER A 66 -10.68 19.61 -35.63
CA SER A 66 -10.59 20.87 -36.36
C SER A 66 -10.66 22.07 -35.41
N PHE A 67 -11.46 21.99 -34.35
CA PHE A 67 -11.53 22.99 -33.28
C PHE A 67 -10.19 23.13 -32.53
N ALA A 68 -9.59 22.00 -32.12
CA ALA A 68 -8.27 21.99 -31.49
C ALA A 68 -7.17 22.47 -32.45
N SER A 69 -7.23 22.08 -33.73
CA SER A 69 -6.25 22.48 -34.77
C SER A 69 -6.32 23.98 -35.08
N VAL A 70 -7.52 24.56 -35.20
CA VAL A 70 -7.73 26.01 -35.41
C VAL A 70 -7.27 26.83 -34.19
N MET A 71 -7.46 26.30 -32.98
CA MET A 71 -6.96 26.90 -31.73
C MET A 71 -5.43 26.77 -31.57
N LEU A 72 -4.84 25.64 -31.99
CA LEU A 72 -3.41 25.34 -31.81
C LEU A 72 -2.52 25.97 -32.90
N LEU A 73 -3.05 26.23 -34.10
CA LEU A 73 -2.29 26.69 -35.28
C LEU A 73 -2.47 28.17 -35.65
N SER A 74 -3.46 28.91 -35.14
CA SER A 74 -3.73 30.28 -35.63
C SER A 74 -3.23 31.39 -34.71
N THR A 75 -2.06 31.96 -35.03
CA THR A 75 -1.55 33.22 -34.44
C THR A 75 -2.18 34.48 -35.05
N HIS A 76 -3.17 34.38 -35.96
CA HIS A 76 -3.77 35.55 -36.62
C HIS A 76 -5.30 35.70 -36.55
N ARG A 77 -5.70 36.98 -36.65
CA ARG A 77 -7.03 37.59 -36.48
C ARG A 77 -8.02 37.15 -37.56
N GLN A 78 -8.83 36.13 -37.33
CA GLN A 78 -10.11 35.95 -38.03
C GLN A 78 -11.15 35.37 -37.06
N ASN A 79 -12.05 36.23 -36.56
CA ASN A 79 -12.95 35.91 -35.44
C ASN A 79 -14.28 35.26 -35.88
N ALA A 80 -14.72 35.45 -37.13
CA ALA A 80 -16.01 34.93 -37.61
C ALA A 80 -15.96 33.43 -37.93
N ALA A 81 -14.92 32.97 -38.63
CA ALA A 81 -14.72 31.55 -38.94
C ALA A 81 -14.54 30.70 -37.66
N LYS A 82 -13.88 31.25 -36.64
CA LYS A 82 -13.69 30.60 -35.32
C LYS A 82 -15.01 30.36 -34.59
N LEU A 83 -15.93 31.33 -34.67
CA LEU A 83 -17.25 31.23 -34.06
C LEU A 83 -18.14 30.21 -34.78
N ILE A 84 -18.07 30.16 -36.11
CA ILE A 84 -18.85 29.22 -36.94
C ILE A 84 -18.38 27.77 -36.70
N TRP A 85 -17.06 27.52 -36.62
CA TRP A 85 -16.51 26.19 -36.32
C TRP A 85 -16.78 25.73 -34.87
N LEU A 86 -16.77 26.66 -33.91
CA LEU A 86 -17.18 26.39 -32.52
C LEU A 86 -18.65 25.99 -32.46
N LEU A 87 -19.54 26.76 -33.10
CA LEU A 87 -20.98 26.50 -33.09
C LEU A 87 -21.32 25.17 -33.78
N SER A 88 -20.65 24.82 -34.88
CA SER A 88 -20.86 23.56 -35.60
C SER A 88 -20.32 22.32 -34.85
N GLY A 89 -19.21 22.44 -34.13
CA GLY A 89 -18.71 21.36 -33.25
C GLY A 89 -19.61 21.08 -32.05
N VAL A 90 -20.18 22.13 -31.44
CA VAL A 90 -21.16 22.02 -30.34
C VAL A 90 -22.47 21.39 -30.82
N VAL A 91 -22.97 21.80 -32.00
CA VAL A 91 -24.18 21.22 -32.61
C VAL A 91 -23.97 19.74 -32.96
N CYS A 92 -22.80 19.36 -33.48
CA CYS A 92 -22.45 17.96 -33.78
C CYS A 92 -22.34 17.09 -32.50
N PHE A 93 -21.76 17.61 -31.43
CA PHE A 93 -21.67 16.91 -30.14
C PHE A 93 -23.06 16.65 -29.54
N ILE A 94 -23.93 17.66 -29.56
CA ILE A 94 -25.32 17.55 -29.08
C ILE A 94 -26.08 16.50 -29.92
N TYR A 95 -25.95 16.54 -31.25
CA TYR A 95 -26.64 15.60 -32.15
C TYR A 95 -26.24 14.14 -31.92
N VAL A 96 -24.95 13.85 -31.72
CA VAL A 96 -24.45 12.47 -31.51
C VAL A 96 -24.81 11.92 -30.13
N TYR A 97 -24.75 12.77 -29.10
CA TYR A 97 -25.08 12.37 -27.74
C TYR A 97 -26.55 11.92 -27.59
N PHE A 98 -27.47 12.57 -28.31
CA PHE A 98 -28.90 12.22 -28.24
C PHE A 98 -29.30 11.02 -29.12
N MET A 99 -28.48 10.61 -30.10
CA MET A 99 -28.81 9.55 -31.06
C MET A 99 -28.21 8.17 -30.72
N VAL A 100 -27.30 8.08 -29.75
CA VAL A 100 -26.65 6.80 -29.39
C VAL A 100 -26.96 6.44 -27.94
N LYS A 101 -28.11 5.77 -27.74
CA LYS A 101 -28.44 5.03 -26.53
C LYS A 101 -28.13 3.55 -26.77
N ASP A 102 -27.33 2.94 -25.91
CA ASP A 102 -27.20 1.48 -25.76
C ASP A 102 -26.34 0.68 -26.76
N ASN A 103 -25.05 1.02 -26.94
CA ASN A 103 -24.14 0.02 -27.53
C ASN A 103 -22.71 0.00 -26.95
N ASP A 104 -22.33 -1.16 -26.41
CA ASP A 104 -21.05 -1.45 -25.72
C ASP A 104 -19.83 -1.40 -26.67
N ALA A 105 -20.08 -1.55 -27.98
CA ALA A 105 -19.07 -1.37 -29.03
C ALA A 105 -18.59 0.08 -29.15
N VAL A 106 -19.46 1.06 -28.91
CA VAL A 106 -19.11 2.49 -28.96
C VAL A 106 -18.18 2.88 -27.81
N LYS A 107 -18.34 2.25 -26.63
CA LYS A 107 -17.38 2.37 -25.51
C LYS A 107 -16.00 1.83 -25.87
N LYS A 108 -15.93 0.64 -26.48
CA LYS A 108 -14.66 0.02 -26.91
C LYS A 108 -13.98 0.80 -28.04
N ILE A 109 -14.77 1.38 -28.97
CA ILE A 109 -14.26 2.22 -30.06
C ILE A 109 -13.85 3.61 -29.56
N THR A 110 -14.51 4.18 -28.54
CA THR A 110 -14.06 5.42 -27.87
C THR A 110 -12.69 5.23 -27.21
N ILE A 111 -12.42 4.05 -26.65
CA ILE A 111 -11.11 3.65 -26.12
C ILE A 111 -10.07 3.49 -27.26
N ILE A 112 -10.47 2.99 -28.44
CA ILE A 112 -9.60 2.88 -29.63
C ILE A 112 -9.38 4.25 -30.33
N LEU A 113 -10.29 5.21 -30.19
CA LEU A 113 -10.12 6.57 -30.71
C LEU A 113 -9.28 7.44 -29.73
N LEU A 114 -9.22 7.07 -28.44
CA LEU A 114 -8.21 7.55 -27.49
C LEU A 114 -6.78 7.25 -27.98
N THR A 115 -6.58 6.12 -28.66
CA THR A 115 -5.33 5.75 -29.32
C THR A 115 -4.95 6.65 -30.51
N LEU A 116 -5.88 7.39 -31.13
CA LEU A 116 -5.53 8.44 -32.11
C LEU A 116 -5.08 9.74 -31.43
N GLY A 117 -5.52 10.00 -30.19
CA GLY A 117 -4.90 11.00 -29.31
C GLY A 117 -3.46 10.64 -28.96
N ILE A 118 -3.17 9.35 -28.80
CA ILE A 118 -1.81 8.81 -28.65
C ILE A 118 -1.00 8.99 -29.94
N VAL A 119 -1.59 8.80 -31.13
CA VAL A 119 -0.93 9.10 -32.43
C VAL A 119 -0.62 10.59 -32.58
N SER A 120 -1.54 11.48 -32.20
CA SER A 120 -1.32 12.93 -32.18
C SER A 120 -0.23 13.33 -31.17
N PHE A 121 -0.20 12.65 -30.01
CA PHE A 121 0.86 12.75 -29.00
C PHE A 121 2.21 12.25 -29.53
N PHE A 122 2.24 11.15 -30.30
CA PHE A 122 3.46 10.65 -30.95
C PHE A 122 3.91 11.53 -32.11
N LEU A 123 2.99 12.16 -32.86
CA LEU A 123 3.28 13.18 -33.87
C LEU A 123 3.84 14.47 -33.25
N LEU A 124 3.31 14.89 -32.10
CA LEU A 124 3.84 16.00 -31.30
C LEU A 124 5.19 15.66 -30.64
N MET A 125 5.39 14.41 -30.21
CA MET A 125 6.70 13.93 -29.75
C MET A 125 7.70 13.94 -30.91
N TYR A 126 7.34 13.37 -32.06
CA TYR A 126 8.20 13.30 -33.25
C TYR A 126 8.61 14.70 -33.73
N THR A 127 7.66 15.63 -33.79
CA THR A 127 7.94 17.05 -34.09
C THR A 127 8.76 17.74 -33.00
N GLY A 128 8.64 17.34 -31.72
CA GLY A 128 9.47 17.82 -30.61
C GLY A 128 10.88 17.18 -30.51
N PHE A 129 11.13 16.09 -31.24
CA PHE A 129 12.44 15.41 -31.34
C PHE A 129 13.28 15.89 -32.52
N TYR A 130 12.66 16.48 -33.55
CA TYR A 130 13.37 17.13 -34.66
C TYR A 130 13.70 18.60 -34.34
N ASP A 131 14.83 19.05 -34.86
CA ASP A 131 15.62 20.24 -34.51
C ASP A 131 14.83 21.57 -34.45
N LEU A 132 14.16 21.84 -33.32
CA LEU A 132 13.38 23.05 -33.08
C LEU A 132 13.96 23.90 -31.93
N ASN A 133 13.96 25.22 -32.12
CA ASN A 133 14.37 26.22 -31.14
C ASN A 133 13.74 25.99 -29.75
N HIS A 134 14.51 26.26 -28.68
CA HIS A 134 14.12 26.05 -27.27
C HIS A 134 12.72 26.58 -26.92
N THR A 135 12.35 27.74 -27.46
CA THR A 135 11.03 28.37 -27.23
C THR A 135 9.87 27.54 -27.77
N ILE A 136 10.02 26.96 -28.96
CA ILE A 136 8.99 26.11 -29.60
C ILE A 136 8.88 24.78 -28.84
N ARG A 137 10.01 24.24 -28.35
CA ARG A 137 10.04 23.02 -27.53
C ARG A 137 9.30 23.18 -26.19
N THR A 138 9.44 24.33 -25.54
CA THR A 138 8.74 24.64 -24.29
C THR A 138 7.23 24.80 -24.53
N GLN A 139 6.84 25.51 -25.59
CA GLN A 139 5.44 25.64 -26.00
C GLN A 139 4.82 24.30 -26.39
N ALA A 140 5.56 23.43 -27.09
CA ALA A 140 5.12 22.09 -27.45
C ALA A 140 4.94 21.20 -26.21
N LYS A 141 5.85 21.27 -25.23
CA LYS A 141 5.72 20.55 -23.94
C LYS A 141 4.48 20.98 -23.16
N GLU A 142 4.21 22.28 -23.07
CA GLU A 142 3.02 22.82 -22.39
C GLU A 142 1.73 22.38 -23.08
N LYS A 143 1.69 22.42 -24.41
CA LYS A 143 0.56 21.96 -25.22
C LYS A 143 0.36 20.44 -25.12
N LEU A 144 1.43 19.65 -25.14
CA LEU A 144 1.39 18.19 -24.96
C LEU A 144 0.87 17.82 -23.57
N PHE A 145 1.31 18.55 -22.55
CA PHE A 145 0.88 18.35 -21.17
C PHE A 145 -0.60 18.68 -20.96
N LEU A 146 -1.12 19.72 -21.64
CA LEU A 146 -2.56 20.03 -21.66
C LEU A 146 -3.38 18.90 -22.29
N VAL A 147 -2.99 18.40 -23.46
CA VAL A 147 -3.69 17.29 -24.14
C VAL A 147 -3.70 16.04 -23.27
N LEU A 148 -2.55 15.73 -22.67
CA LEU A 148 -2.42 14.60 -21.76
C LEU A 148 -3.36 14.75 -20.55
N ILE A 149 -3.48 15.94 -19.98
CA ILE A 149 -4.35 16.16 -18.82
C ILE A 149 -5.82 16.13 -19.18
N ILE A 150 -6.24 16.70 -20.32
CA ILE A 150 -7.63 16.59 -20.76
C ILE A 150 -7.97 15.11 -21.01
N ALA A 151 -7.10 14.37 -21.69
CA ALA A 151 -7.28 12.93 -21.90
C ALA A 151 -7.37 12.17 -20.57
N ILE A 152 -6.48 12.48 -19.62
CA ILE A 152 -6.48 11.87 -18.30
C ILE A 152 -7.77 12.22 -17.54
N VAL A 153 -8.20 13.48 -17.53
CA VAL A 153 -9.44 13.92 -16.85
C VAL A 153 -10.67 13.24 -17.45
N SER A 154 -10.78 13.17 -18.78
CA SER A 154 -11.92 12.58 -19.47
C SER A 154 -11.98 11.05 -19.33
N VAL A 155 -10.83 10.36 -19.30
CA VAL A 155 -10.78 8.89 -19.20
C VAL A 155 -10.88 8.42 -17.76
N TYR A 156 -10.23 9.10 -16.82
CA TYR A 156 -10.07 8.63 -15.45
C TYR A 156 -11.07 9.25 -14.46
N GLY A 157 -11.82 10.29 -14.83
CA GLY A 157 -12.91 10.79 -13.98
C GLY A 157 -13.93 9.69 -13.63
N VAL A 158 -14.29 8.86 -14.63
CA VAL A 158 -15.12 7.66 -14.43
C VAL A 158 -14.39 6.60 -13.60
N GLY A 159 -13.09 6.44 -13.81
CA GLY A 159 -12.24 5.51 -13.05
C GLY A 159 -12.19 5.82 -11.56
N ILE A 160 -12.02 7.08 -11.16
CA ILE A 160 -11.97 7.50 -9.75
C ILE A 160 -13.29 7.23 -9.04
N VAL A 161 -14.40 7.53 -9.71
CA VAL A 161 -15.73 7.27 -9.18
C VAL A 161 -15.98 5.76 -9.06
N SER A 162 -15.47 4.95 -9.98
CA SER A 162 -15.46 3.49 -9.89
C SER A 162 -14.57 2.98 -8.76
N ILE A 163 -13.42 3.61 -8.51
CA ILE A 163 -12.52 3.30 -7.38
C ILE A 163 -13.20 3.64 -6.04
N SER A 164 -13.76 4.85 -5.91
CA SER A 164 -14.52 5.27 -4.72
C SER A 164 -15.65 4.30 -4.42
N SER A 165 -16.39 3.89 -5.46
CA SER A 165 -17.41 2.85 -5.37
C SER A 165 -16.84 1.52 -4.88
N SER A 166 -15.71 1.10 -5.44
CA SER A 166 -15.05 -0.16 -5.09
C SER A 166 -14.48 -0.18 -3.67
N LEU A 167 -14.17 0.97 -3.09
CA LEU A 167 -13.57 1.12 -1.76
C LEU A 167 -14.59 1.43 -0.65
N SER A 168 -15.82 1.79 -1.00
CA SER A 168 -16.86 2.23 -0.05
C SER A 168 -18.18 1.48 -0.27
N PRO A 169 -18.29 0.25 0.29
CA PRO A 169 -19.49 -0.56 0.17
C PRO A 169 -20.66 0.00 0.99
N ARG A 170 -20.36 0.74 2.05
CA ARG A 170 -21.31 1.46 2.91
C ARG A 170 -21.48 2.90 2.42
N VAL A 171 -22.72 3.39 2.39
CA VAL A 171 -23.05 4.76 2.00
C VAL A 171 -23.85 5.50 3.06
N TYR A 172 -23.75 6.84 3.08
CA TYR A 172 -24.33 7.73 4.10
C TYR A 172 -25.48 8.62 3.60
N ASP A 173 -26.06 8.28 2.44
CA ASP A 173 -27.17 9.00 1.81
C ASP A 173 -28.39 9.24 2.71
N ALA A 174 -28.71 8.28 3.60
CA ALA A 174 -29.78 8.43 4.58
C ALA A 174 -29.57 9.61 5.54
N ILE A 175 -28.31 9.85 5.94
CA ILE A 175 -27.91 10.97 6.80
C ILE A 175 -28.04 12.30 6.04
N LEU A 176 -27.57 12.33 4.79
CA LEU A 176 -27.63 13.53 3.95
C LEU A 176 -29.09 13.93 3.68
N TYR A 177 -29.94 12.96 3.38
CA TYR A 177 -31.37 13.19 3.18
C TYR A 177 -32.05 13.75 4.43
N LYS A 178 -31.77 13.17 5.61
CA LYS A 178 -32.29 13.67 6.89
C LYS A 178 -31.84 15.10 7.19
N PHE A 179 -30.57 15.42 6.90
CA PHE A 179 -30.07 16.78 7.08
C PHE A 179 -30.80 17.78 6.16
N ASP A 180 -30.89 17.47 4.85
CA ASP A 180 -31.58 18.34 3.90
C ASP A 180 -33.02 18.63 4.36
N ALA A 181 -33.73 17.60 4.81
CA ALA A 181 -35.09 17.75 5.33
C ALA A 181 -35.19 18.65 6.57
N SER A 182 -34.12 18.73 7.41
CA SER A 182 -34.07 19.65 8.57
C SER A 182 -34.08 21.13 8.19
N LEU A 183 -33.80 21.47 6.92
CA LEU A 183 -33.93 22.83 6.39
C LEU A 183 -35.39 23.24 6.15
N GLY A 184 -36.33 22.30 6.30
CA GLY A 184 -37.78 22.49 6.09
C GLY A 184 -38.27 22.10 4.69
N PHE A 185 -37.37 21.68 3.79
CA PHE A 185 -37.71 21.20 2.45
C PHE A 185 -36.58 20.33 1.88
N SER A 186 -36.84 19.56 0.81
CA SER A 186 -35.81 18.78 0.11
C SER A 186 -35.61 19.29 -1.31
N ALA A 187 -34.52 20.03 -1.54
CA ALA A 187 -34.26 20.71 -2.82
C ALA A 187 -34.14 19.73 -4.00
N SER A 188 -33.47 18.60 -3.80
CA SER A 188 -33.30 17.56 -4.83
C SER A 188 -34.63 16.92 -5.21
N VAL A 189 -35.50 16.64 -4.24
CA VAL A 189 -36.85 16.11 -4.50
C VAL A 189 -37.71 17.12 -5.26
N ILE A 190 -37.72 18.39 -4.85
CA ILE A 190 -38.53 19.44 -5.50
C ILE A 190 -38.08 19.65 -6.95
N LEU A 191 -36.78 19.84 -7.18
CA LEU A 191 -36.25 20.07 -8.53
C LEU A 191 -36.43 18.83 -9.42
N SER A 192 -36.28 17.64 -8.87
CA SER A 192 -36.45 16.41 -9.64
C SER A 192 -37.90 16.15 -10.03
N LYS A 193 -38.87 16.42 -9.14
CA LYS A 193 -40.31 16.42 -9.51
C LYS A 193 -40.58 17.36 -10.68
N TYR A 194 -40.08 18.59 -10.60
CA TYR A 194 -40.28 19.58 -11.66
C TYR A 194 -39.69 19.15 -13.02
N ILE A 195 -38.53 18.49 -13.00
CA ILE A 195 -37.90 17.92 -14.22
C ILE A 195 -38.67 16.71 -14.73
N ALA A 196 -39.12 15.82 -13.85
CA ALA A 196 -39.93 14.65 -14.21
C ALA A 196 -41.25 15.06 -14.88
N ASP A 197 -41.86 16.16 -14.40
CA ASP A 197 -43.11 16.71 -14.94
C ASP A 197 -42.89 17.47 -16.28
N ASN A 198 -41.64 17.83 -16.63
CA ASN A 198 -41.31 18.63 -17.83
C ASN A 198 -40.09 18.07 -18.61
N PRO A 199 -40.15 16.82 -19.11
CA PRO A 199 -38.97 16.09 -19.58
C PRO A 199 -38.32 16.65 -20.85
N ASN A 200 -39.09 17.27 -21.75
CA ASN A 200 -38.58 17.66 -23.08
C ASN A 200 -37.71 18.93 -23.06
N LEU A 201 -38.09 19.94 -22.26
CA LEU A 201 -37.37 21.22 -22.20
C LEU A 201 -36.15 21.14 -21.27
N LEU A 202 -36.31 20.45 -20.13
CA LEU A 202 -35.29 20.41 -19.09
C LEU A 202 -34.16 19.43 -19.43
N ASN A 203 -34.44 18.26 -20.03
CA ASN A 203 -33.37 17.33 -20.42
C ASN A 203 -32.44 17.92 -21.51
N PHE A 204 -32.94 18.80 -22.39
CA PHE A 204 -32.15 19.44 -23.44
C PHE A 204 -31.14 20.47 -22.90
N ILE A 205 -31.38 21.02 -21.71
CA ILE A 205 -30.49 22.02 -21.06
C ILE A 205 -29.67 21.39 -19.95
N ILE A 206 -30.29 20.56 -19.10
CA ILE A 206 -29.71 20.06 -17.85
C ILE A 206 -28.61 19.02 -18.08
N TYR A 207 -28.87 17.99 -18.90
CA TYR A 207 -27.89 16.94 -19.16
C TYR A 207 -26.62 17.47 -19.84
N PRO A 208 -26.72 18.33 -20.89
CA PRO A 208 -25.52 18.91 -21.50
C PRO A 208 -24.72 19.78 -20.53
N VAL A 209 -25.36 20.59 -19.68
CA VAL A 209 -24.63 21.42 -18.70
C VAL A 209 -23.88 20.56 -17.69
N TYR A 210 -24.50 19.48 -17.18
CA TYR A 210 -23.86 18.55 -16.26
C TYR A 210 -22.60 17.92 -16.87
N LEU A 211 -22.64 17.54 -18.15
CA LEU A 211 -21.52 16.91 -18.86
C LEU A 211 -20.48 17.89 -19.43
N ALA A 212 -20.83 19.15 -19.66
CA ALA A 212 -19.98 20.12 -20.33
C ALA A 212 -18.95 20.82 -19.42
N LEU A 213 -18.89 20.51 -18.12
CA LEU A 213 -17.93 21.12 -17.19
C LEU A 213 -16.46 20.97 -17.62
N PRO A 214 -15.98 19.81 -18.13
CA PRO A 214 -14.60 19.69 -18.64
C PRO A 214 -14.29 20.64 -19.81
N LEU A 215 -15.28 20.90 -20.67
CA LEU A 215 -15.15 21.90 -21.75
C LEU A 215 -14.95 23.30 -21.16
N GLY A 216 -15.73 23.66 -20.14
CA GLY A 216 -15.59 24.92 -19.41
C GLY A 216 -14.20 25.10 -18.80
N MET A 217 -13.64 24.05 -18.19
CA MET A 217 -12.28 24.05 -17.64
C MET A 217 -11.23 24.27 -18.73
N GLY A 218 -11.37 23.58 -19.87
CA GLY A 218 -10.49 23.73 -21.03
C GLY A 218 -10.50 25.15 -21.58
N LEU A 219 -11.70 25.72 -21.76
CA LEU A 219 -11.86 27.12 -22.19
C LEU A 219 -11.20 28.11 -21.22
N GLN A 220 -11.36 27.91 -19.92
CA GLN A 220 -10.74 28.76 -18.91
C GLN A 220 -9.21 28.64 -18.89
N TYR A 221 -8.65 27.44 -19.11
CA TYR A 221 -7.20 27.27 -19.21
C TYR A 221 -6.63 27.92 -20.48
N VAL A 222 -7.31 27.78 -21.62
CA VAL A 222 -6.93 28.47 -22.86
C VAL A 222 -6.93 29.98 -22.65
N GLN A 223 -7.95 30.52 -21.98
CA GLN A 223 -8.00 31.94 -21.61
C GLN A 223 -6.80 32.33 -20.73
N GLN A 224 -6.42 31.50 -19.75
CA GLN A 224 -5.25 31.73 -18.91
C GLN A 224 -3.95 31.78 -19.73
N MET A 225 -3.80 30.91 -20.73
CA MET A 225 -2.63 30.91 -21.62
C MET A 225 -2.59 32.12 -22.56
N GLN A 226 -3.74 32.67 -22.93
CA GLN A 226 -3.85 33.86 -23.78
C GLN A 226 -3.70 35.17 -23.00
N SER A 227 -3.76 35.12 -21.67
CA SER A 227 -3.58 36.29 -20.81
C SER A 227 -2.16 36.83 -20.88
N LYS A 228 -2.03 38.16 -21.01
CA LYS A 228 -0.74 38.86 -20.87
C LYS A 228 -0.31 39.01 -19.40
N GLU A 229 -1.26 38.95 -18.46
CA GLU A 229 -0.96 38.95 -17.04
C GLU A 229 -0.55 37.55 -16.56
N PRO A 230 0.41 37.42 -15.62
CA PRO A 230 0.81 36.14 -15.07
C PRO A 230 -0.39 35.42 -14.43
N PRO A 231 -0.50 34.09 -14.58
CA PRO A 231 -1.64 33.36 -14.04
C PRO A 231 -1.68 33.45 -12.52
N LYS A 232 -2.82 33.86 -11.95
CA LYS A 232 -3.01 33.95 -10.49
C LYS A 232 -3.18 32.58 -9.80
N THR A 233 -3.47 31.52 -10.55
CA THR A 233 -3.74 30.16 -10.05
C THR A 233 -3.13 29.13 -11.01
N TYR A 234 -2.54 28.05 -10.48
CA TYR A 234 -2.13 26.91 -11.32
C TYR A 234 -3.35 26.05 -11.69
N LEU A 235 -4.20 26.55 -12.61
CA LEU A 235 -5.48 25.92 -12.95
C LEU A 235 -5.35 24.46 -13.35
N LEU A 236 -4.33 24.12 -14.12
CA LEU A 236 -4.13 22.76 -14.60
C LEU A 236 -3.71 21.79 -13.48
N LEU A 237 -2.88 22.24 -12.54
CA LEU A 237 -2.55 21.46 -11.34
C LEU A 237 -3.76 21.38 -10.39
N PHE A 238 -4.56 22.46 -10.30
CA PHE A 238 -5.81 22.48 -9.55
C PHE A 238 -6.80 21.45 -10.09
N TRP A 239 -7.10 21.47 -11.39
CA TRP A 239 -8.05 20.55 -12.02
C TRP A 239 -7.57 19.10 -11.84
N PHE A 240 -6.30 18.83 -12.14
CA PHE A 240 -5.72 17.50 -11.95
C PHE A 240 -5.80 17.03 -10.48
N SER A 241 -5.35 17.84 -9.52
CA SER A 241 -5.29 17.42 -8.11
C SER A 241 -6.67 17.35 -7.45
N SER A 242 -7.57 18.26 -7.83
CA SER A 242 -8.96 18.25 -7.38
C SER A 242 -9.73 17.05 -7.92
N ILE A 243 -9.36 16.51 -9.09
CA ILE A 243 -9.95 15.29 -9.65
C ILE A 243 -9.37 14.04 -8.98
N PHE A 244 -8.04 13.91 -8.92
CA PHE A 244 -7.39 12.63 -8.60
C PHE A 244 -7.25 12.30 -7.12
N ILE A 245 -6.79 13.26 -6.32
CA ILE A 245 -6.29 12.95 -4.97
C ILE A 245 -7.26 13.47 -3.93
N VAL A 246 -7.59 14.77 -4.00
CA VAL A 246 -8.32 15.43 -2.92
C VAL A 246 -9.80 15.03 -2.91
N CYS A 247 -10.39 14.85 -4.09
CA CYS A 247 -11.77 14.39 -4.25
C CYS A 247 -11.97 12.93 -3.82
N LEU A 248 -11.09 12.02 -4.24
CA LEU A 248 -11.14 10.62 -3.82
C LEU A 248 -11.09 10.50 -2.29
N LEU A 249 -10.15 11.20 -1.65
CA LEU A 249 -10.06 11.22 -0.18
C LEU A 249 -11.32 11.77 0.47
N ALA A 250 -11.92 12.82 -0.10
CA ALA A 250 -13.14 13.39 0.44
C ALA A 250 -14.34 12.41 0.35
N TYR A 251 -14.47 11.70 -0.78
CA TYR A 251 -15.51 10.70 -0.98
C TYR A 251 -15.37 9.48 -0.06
N LEU A 252 -14.15 9.10 0.32
CA LEU A 252 -13.92 8.02 1.27
C LEU A 252 -14.31 8.37 2.72
N LEU A 253 -14.33 9.65 3.08
CA LEU A 253 -14.70 10.08 4.44
C LEU A 253 -16.21 10.08 4.68
N LEU A 254 -16.99 10.45 3.66
CA LEU A 254 -18.45 10.43 3.71
C LEU A 254 -19.01 9.94 2.36
N PRO A 255 -18.89 8.63 2.06
CA PRO A 255 -19.33 8.08 0.78
C PRO A 255 -20.84 8.23 0.63
N ALA A 256 -21.26 8.85 -0.46
CA ALA A 256 -22.66 9.03 -0.81
C ALA A 256 -22.82 9.06 -2.34
N MET A 257 -24.00 8.65 -2.81
CA MET A 257 -24.29 8.39 -4.23
C MET A 257 -25.33 9.33 -4.83
N GLY A 258 -26.23 9.88 -4.02
CA GLY A 258 -27.35 10.72 -4.42
C GLY A 258 -28.71 10.04 -4.21
N PRO A 259 -29.78 10.83 -4.02
CA PRO A 259 -31.11 10.31 -3.66
C PRO A 259 -31.73 9.40 -4.72
N LYS A 260 -31.45 9.65 -6.01
CA LYS A 260 -31.95 8.80 -7.11
C LYS A 260 -31.48 7.34 -6.96
N TYR A 261 -30.24 7.14 -6.54
CA TYR A 261 -29.66 5.80 -6.47
C TYR A 261 -29.92 5.09 -5.15
N LEU A 262 -30.05 5.82 -4.04
CA LEU A 262 -30.45 5.23 -2.77
C LEU A 262 -31.92 4.77 -2.80
N PHE A 263 -32.82 5.65 -3.25
CA PHE A 263 -34.26 5.42 -3.15
C PHE A 263 -34.86 4.78 -4.41
N GLY A 264 -34.13 4.72 -5.53
CA GLY A 264 -34.58 4.06 -6.76
C GLY A 264 -35.97 4.55 -7.19
N ASN A 265 -36.91 3.60 -7.35
CA ASN A 265 -38.28 3.88 -7.79
C ASN A 265 -39.11 4.76 -6.84
N TYR A 266 -38.67 4.94 -5.59
CA TYR A 266 -39.33 5.85 -4.65
C TYR A 266 -39.03 7.33 -4.95
N PHE A 267 -37.92 7.62 -5.63
CA PHE A 267 -37.53 8.98 -5.99
C PHE A 267 -38.11 9.38 -7.36
N PRO A 268 -38.65 10.60 -7.54
CA PRO A 268 -38.83 11.66 -6.54
C PRO A 268 -40.24 11.71 -5.92
N HIS A 269 -41.19 10.88 -6.39
CA HIS A 269 -42.61 11.04 -6.06
C HIS A 269 -43.05 10.37 -4.74
N ASN A 270 -42.45 9.25 -4.36
CA ASN A 270 -42.90 8.37 -3.26
C ASN A 270 -41.85 8.27 -2.15
N MET A 271 -41.34 9.40 -1.68
CA MET A 271 -40.26 9.42 -0.69
C MET A 271 -40.71 8.86 0.68
N PRO A 272 -39.90 8.02 1.34
CA PRO A 272 -40.25 7.47 2.65
C PRO A 272 -40.28 8.55 3.75
N PRO A 273 -41.13 8.39 4.80
CA PRO A 273 -41.14 9.27 5.96
C PRO A 273 -39.79 9.29 6.68
N LEU A 274 -39.38 10.45 7.23
CA LEU A 274 -38.07 10.62 7.87
C LEU A 274 -37.83 9.66 9.05
N ASP A 275 -38.89 9.31 9.79
CA ASP A 275 -38.84 8.42 10.95
C ASP A 275 -38.55 6.96 10.55
N ASN A 276 -38.90 6.57 9.32
CA ASN A 276 -38.71 5.21 8.79
C ASN A 276 -37.34 5.00 8.14
N ILE A 277 -36.53 6.06 8.01
CA ILE A 277 -35.20 5.98 7.40
C ILE A 277 -34.18 5.69 8.50
N ILE A 278 -33.53 4.53 8.43
CA ILE A 278 -32.49 4.12 9.38
C ILE A 278 -31.29 5.06 9.23
N SER A 279 -30.78 5.62 10.33
CA SER A 279 -29.58 6.50 10.36
C SER A 279 -28.25 5.77 10.15
N ILE A 280 -28.31 4.45 10.00
CA ILE A 280 -27.14 3.55 9.89
C ILE A 280 -26.73 3.49 8.40
N PRO A 281 -25.42 3.49 8.09
CA PRO A 281 -24.94 3.33 6.72
C PRO A 281 -25.51 2.06 6.06
N VAL A 282 -26.06 2.21 4.86
CA VAL A 282 -26.66 1.11 4.11
C VAL A 282 -25.58 0.43 3.27
N VAL A 283 -25.52 -0.90 3.33
CA VAL A 283 -24.68 -1.69 2.42
C VAL A 283 -25.44 -1.81 1.09
N ASN A 284 -24.96 -1.13 0.05
CA ASN A 284 -25.63 -1.15 -1.26
C ASN A 284 -24.84 -2.04 -2.25
N GLN A 285 -25.48 -3.07 -2.79
CA GLN A 285 -24.88 -4.03 -3.73
C GLN A 285 -24.64 -3.45 -5.15
N ALA A 286 -25.04 -2.20 -5.40
CA ALA A 286 -24.99 -1.63 -6.74
C ALA A 286 -23.70 -0.85 -7.10
N THR A 287 -23.37 -0.83 -8.39
CA THR A 287 -22.19 -0.19 -9.02
C THR A 287 -22.37 1.31 -9.28
N PHE A 288 -23.13 2.01 -8.44
CA PHE A 288 -23.44 3.43 -8.62
C PHE A 288 -22.31 4.35 -8.16
N PRO A 289 -22.16 5.57 -8.69
CA PRO A 289 -21.05 6.46 -8.33
C PRO A 289 -21.10 6.89 -6.85
N ARG A 290 -19.96 6.89 -6.15
CA ARG A 290 -19.80 7.42 -4.78
C ARG A 290 -19.15 8.81 -4.84
N ASN A 291 -19.88 9.79 -5.36
CA ASN A 291 -19.35 11.12 -5.69
C ASN A 291 -20.21 12.28 -5.15
N ALA A 292 -21.17 12.02 -4.27
CA ALA A 292 -22.06 13.08 -3.81
C ALA A 292 -21.34 14.10 -2.90
N PHE A 293 -20.55 13.68 -1.91
CA PHE A 293 -20.12 14.57 -0.82
C PHE A 293 -18.59 14.82 -0.75
N PRO A 294 -18.07 16.03 -0.96
CA PRO A 294 -18.75 17.24 -1.45
C PRO A 294 -18.98 17.22 -2.96
N SER A 295 -19.92 18.03 -3.45
CA SER A 295 -20.24 18.05 -4.89
C SER A 295 -19.14 18.72 -5.72
N MET A 296 -18.36 17.90 -6.44
CA MET A 296 -17.28 18.40 -7.31
C MET A 296 -17.81 19.07 -8.58
N HIS A 297 -18.96 18.64 -9.10
CA HIS A 297 -19.62 19.32 -10.23
C HIS A 297 -19.87 20.79 -9.90
N PHE A 298 -20.49 21.05 -8.75
CA PHE A 298 -20.71 22.42 -8.28
C PHE A 298 -19.40 23.11 -7.90
N GLY A 299 -18.49 22.44 -7.18
CA GLY A 299 -17.19 23.00 -6.80
C GLY A 299 -16.37 23.49 -8.01
N TRP A 300 -16.41 22.75 -9.12
CA TRP A 300 -15.77 23.13 -10.39
C TRP A 300 -16.44 24.33 -11.04
N ALA A 301 -17.77 24.33 -11.16
CA ALA A 301 -18.49 25.48 -11.71
C ALA A 301 -18.24 26.75 -10.88
N PHE A 302 -18.24 26.61 -9.55
CA PHE A 302 -17.96 27.67 -8.59
C PHE A 302 -16.54 28.22 -8.73
N THR A 303 -15.53 27.36 -8.82
CA THR A 303 -14.13 27.78 -8.97
C THR A 303 -13.84 28.35 -10.36
N MET A 304 -14.51 27.87 -11.41
CA MET A 304 -14.46 28.52 -12.73
C MET A 304 -14.97 29.96 -12.64
N TRP A 305 -16.08 30.20 -11.94
CA TRP A 305 -16.57 31.55 -11.71
C TRP A 305 -15.57 32.42 -10.92
N LEU A 306 -15.00 31.90 -9.82
CA LEU A 306 -13.99 32.63 -9.03
C LEU A 306 -12.75 33.02 -9.85
N ASN A 307 -12.22 32.09 -10.65
CA ASN A 307 -11.05 32.35 -11.47
C ASN A 307 -11.35 33.32 -12.61
N ALA A 308 -12.57 33.31 -13.17
CA ALA A 308 -12.99 34.29 -14.17
C ALA A 308 -13.04 35.73 -13.60
N ILE A 309 -13.45 35.88 -12.33
CA ILE A 309 -13.39 37.17 -11.60
C ILE A 309 -11.93 37.62 -11.44
N LEU A 310 -11.03 36.71 -11.05
CA LEU A 310 -9.61 37.02 -10.85
C LEU A 310 -8.90 37.46 -12.13
N MET A 311 -9.36 37.00 -13.29
CA MET A 311 -8.86 37.39 -14.62
C MET A 311 -9.49 38.70 -15.16
N LYS A 312 -10.32 39.40 -14.37
CA LYS A 312 -11.00 40.66 -14.73
C LYS A 312 -11.91 40.58 -15.98
N GLY A 313 -12.31 39.38 -16.39
CA GLY A 313 -13.19 39.17 -17.55
C GLY A 313 -14.67 39.32 -17.17
N LYS A 314 -15.27 40.52 -17.34
CA LYS A 314 -16.66 40.79 -16.92
C LYS A 314 -17.70 39.88 -17.58
N TRP A 315 -17.55 39.60 -18.88
CA TRP A 315 -18.47 38.71 -19.62
C TRP A 315 -18.27 37.25 -19.24
N GLN A 316 -17.01 36.82 -19.07
CA GLN A 316 -16.65 35.47 -18.67
C GLN A 316 -17.14 35.15 -17.25
N ALA A 317 -17.02 36.10 -16.32
CA ALA A 317 -17.55 35.95 -14.98
C ALA A 317 -19.09 35.79 -14.99
N ARG A 318 -19.80 36.54 -15.84
CA ARG A 318 -21.26 36.35 -16.01
C ARG A 318 -21.60 35.00 -16.63
N PHE A 319 -20.85 34.57 -17.65
CA PHE A 319 -21.03 33.28 -18.30
C PHE A 319 -20.86 32.12 -17.32
N PHE A 320 -19.73 32.06 -16.59
CA PHE A 320 -19.48 31.00 -15.61
C PHE A 320 -20.41 31.06 -14.40
N PHE A 321 -20.93 32.24 -14.04
CA PHE A 321 -21.97 32.37 -13.03
C PHE A 321 -23.29 31.67 -13.45
N ILE A 322 -23.73 31.91 -14.70
CA ILE A 322 -24.93 31.25 -15.26
C ILE A 322 -24.72 29.73 -15.33
N ILE A 323 -23.56 29.28 -15.82
CA ILE A 323 -23.20 27.86 -15.82
C ILE A 323 -23.22 27.28 -14.41
N GLY A 324 -22.75 28.02 -13.40
CA GLY A 324 -22.84 27.63 -11.99
C GLY A 324 -24.27 27.39 -11.52
N ILE A 325 -25.19 28.31 -11.81
CA ILE A 325 -26.62 28.16 -11.45
C ILE A 325 -27.24 26.95 -12.15
N LEU A 326 -27.00 26.81 -13.46
CA LEU A 326 -27.52 25.67 -14.22
C LEU A 326 -26.93 24.34 -13.73
N THR A 327 -25.68 24.33 -13.26
CA THR A 327 -25.05 23.15 -12.67
C THR A 327 -25.73 22.77 -11.36
N ILE A 328 -26.07 23.72 -10.49
CA ILE A 328 -26.81 23.46 -9.23
C ILE A 328 -28.17 22.80 -9.54
N ILE A 329 -28.92 23.38 -10.49
CA ILE A 329 -30.22 22.86 -10.91
C ILE A 329 -30.06 21.45 -11.48
N ALA A 330 -29.03 21.23 -12.30
CA ALA A 330 -28.74 19.95 -12.89
C ALA A 330 -28.38 18.87 -11.85
N THR A 331 -27.46 19.16 -10.94
CA THR A 331 -26.97 18.19 -9.96
C THR A 331 -28.05 17.76 -8.97
N LEU A 332 -28.88 18.71 -8.52
CA LEU A 332 -30.00 18.44 -7.61
C LEU A 332 -31.17 17.78 -8.34
N GLY A 333 -31.50 18.29 -9.52
CA GLY A 333 -32.67 17.89 -10.27
C GLY A 333 -32.54 16.50 -10.92
N LEU A 334 -31.35 16.10 -11.34
CA LEU A 334 -31.06 14.73 -11.78
C LEU A 334 -31.04 13.72 -10.62
N GLY A 335 -31.10 14.20 -9.36
CA GLY A 335 -31.04 13.36 -8.16
C GLY A 335 -29.66 12.77 -7.89
N GLU A 336 -28.61 13.36 -8.45
CA GLU A 336 -27.20 12.93 -8.29
C GLU A 336 -26.59 13.46 -6.97
N HIS A 337 -27.14 14.55 -6.42
CA HIS A 337 -26.60 15.26 -5.27
C HIS A 337 -27.69 15.72 -4.29
N TYR A 338 -27.28 16.00 -3.04
CA TYR A 338 -28.10 16.63 -2.01
C TYR A 338 -27.85 18.16 -2.01
N LEU A 339 -28.51 18.93 -1.14
CA LEU A 339 -28.21 20.36 -1.00
C LEU A 339 -26.98 20.57 -0.11
N ILE A 340 -26.85 19.78 0.95
CA ILE A 340 -25.75 19.92 1.90
C ILE A 340 -24.37 19.73 1.28
N ASP A 341 -24.16 18.72 0.43
CA ASP A 341 -22.90 18.51 -0.29
C ASP A 341 -22.52 19.66 -1.23
N LEU A 342 -23.49 20.41 -1.77
CA LEU A 342 -23.23 21.65 -2.49
C LEU A 342 -22.77 22.77 -1.54
N ILE A 343 -23.41 22.90 -0.37
CA ILE A 343 -23.04 23.89 0.65
C ILE A 343 -21.61 23.65 1.14
N VAL A 344 -21.26 22.39 1.45
CA VAL A 344 -19.92 22.04 1.95
C VAL A 344 -18.86 22.10 0.84
N ALA A 345 -19.23 21.98 -0.45
CA ALA A 345 -18.30 22.20 -1.56
C ALA A 345 -17.75 23.64 -1.62
N VAL A 346 -18.45 24.64 -1.06
CA VAL A 346 -17.97 26.05 -1.02
C VAL A 346 -16.69 26.22 -0.20
N PRO A 347 -16.65 25.92 1.12
CA PRO A 347 -15.43 26.05 1.91
C PRO A 347 -14.31 25.13 1.42
N PHE A 348 -14.65 23.95 0.90
CA PHE A 348 -13.69 23.01 0.31
C PHE A 348 -13.01 23.60 -0.94
N SER A 349 -13.81 24.21 -1.83
CA SER A 349 -13.32 24.86 -3.05
C SER A 349 -12.41 26.05 -2.74
N TYR A 350 -12.72 26.86 -1.73
CA TYR A 350 -11.85 27.95 -1.30
C TYR A 350 -10.51 27.46 -0.76
N ALA A 351 -10.51 26.36 0.01
CA ALA A 351 -9.26 25.77 0.49
C ALA A 351 -8.37 25.28 -0.66
N LEU A 352 -8.95 24.56 -1.64
CA LEU A 352 -8.24 24.14 -2.84
C LEU A 352 -7.67 25.33 -3.63
N GLN A 353 -8.45 26.40 -3.75
CA GLN A 353 -8.00 27.63 -4.41
C GLN A 353 -6.78 28.23 -3.72
N GLY A 354 -6.71 28.19 -2.39
CA GLY A 354 -5.55 28.64 -1.60
C GLY A 354 -4.32 27.74 -1.78
N ILE A 355 -4.51 26.42 -1.93
CA ILE A 355 -3.41 25.47 -2.19
C ILE A 355 -2.74 25.77 -3.54
N PHE A 356 -3.54 26.01 -4.59
CA PHE A 356 -3.03 26.20 -5.95
C PHE A 356 -2.82 27.67 -6.35
N LEU A 357 -2.92 28.60 -5.39
CA LEU A 357 -2.70 30.03 -5.61
C LEU A 357 -1.23 30.33 -5.99
N ARG A 358 -1.03 31.18 -7.00
CA ARG A 358 0.29 31.67 -7.44
C ARG A 358 0.50 33.11 -7.00
N GLY A 359 1.74 33.52 -6.76
CA GLY A 359 2.07 34.91 -6.47
C GLY A 359 1.72 35.38 -5.05
N LEU A 360 1.30 34.48 -4.17
CA LEU A 360 1.30 34.72 -2.71
C LEU A 360 2.21 33.65 -2.08
N PRO A 361 3.31 34.02 -1.38
CA PRO A 361 4.25 33.07 -0.80
C PRO A 361 3.55 32.06 0.09
N ILE A 362 4.10 30.84 0.15
CA ILE A 362 3.49 29.78 0.96
C ILE A 362 3.59 30.09 2.46
N GLU A 363 4.50 30.96 2.89
CA GLU A 363 4.57 31.39 4.29
C GLU A 363 3.50 32.43 4.68
N ASN A 364 2.72 32.95 3.72
CA ASN A 364 1.75 34.00 4.00
C ASN A 364 0.60 33.51 4.89
N VAL A 365 0.34 34.24 5.98
CA VAL A 365 -0.66 33.90 6.99
C VAL A 365 -2.09 33.89 6.42
N HIS A 366 -2.43 34.78 5.50
CA HIS A 366 -3.78 34.83 4.92
C HIS A 366 -4.07 33.63 4.02
N ARG A 367 -3.04 33.12 3.31
CA ARG A 367 -3.13 31.89 2.53
C ARG A 367 -3.46 30.70 3.41
N TRP A 368 -2.70 30.49 4.48
CA TRP A 368 -2.94 29.38 5.42
C TRP A 368 -4.25 29.51 6.17
N LYS A 369 -4.66 30.72 6.58
CA LYS A 369 -5.97 30.93 7.21
C LYS A 369 -7.11 30.51 6.29
N CYS A 370 -7.06 30.84 5.00
CA CYS A 370 -8.08 30.41 4.04
C CYS A 370 -8.11 28.89 3.87
N ILE A 371 -6.94 28.25 3.72
CA ILE A 371 -6.83 26.78 3.59
C ILE A 371 -7.35 26.08 4.86
N LEU A 372 -6.83 26.44 6.03
CA LEU A 372 -7.16 25.78 7.29
C LEU A 372 -8.63 25.95 7.67
N ILE A 373 -9.20 27.14 7.49
CA ILE A 373 -10.60 27.39 7.82
C ILE A 373 -11.53 26.67 6.84
N GLY A 374 -11.22 26.69 5.54
CA GLY A 374 -12.01 25.96 4.55
C GLY A 374 -12.03 24.45 4.81
N LEU A 375 -10.87 23.85 5.07
CA LEU A 375 -10.76 22.43 5.42
C LEU A 375 -11.41 22.11 6.78
N SER A 376 -11.27 22.98 7.78
CA SER A 376 -11.89 22.79 9.10
C SER A 376 -13.41 22.83 9.03
N LEU A 377 -13.99 23.73 8.23
CA LEU A 377 -15.43 23.80 8.01
C LEU A 377 -15.95 22.57 7.26
N TRP A 378 -15.22 22.08 6.25
CA TRP A 378 -15.58 20.84 5.58
C TRP A 378 -15.51 19.64 6.52
N LEU A 379 -14.43 19.49 7.29
CA LEU A 379 -14.28 18.42 8.30
C LEU A 379 -15.35 18.51 9.40
N PHE A 380 -15.69 19.72 9.83
CA PHE A 380 -16.80 19.95 10.75
C PHE A 380 -18.09 19.34 10.22
N TRP A 381 -18.43 19.55 8.95
CA TRP A 381 -19.62 18.93 8.36
C TRP A 381 -19.52 17.40 8.26
N VAL A 382 -18.36 16.86 7.89
CA VAL A 382 -18.13 15.40 7.88
C VAL A 382 -18.39 14.79 9.26
N VAL A 383 -17.85 15.39 10.32
CA VAL A 383 -18.01 14.91 11.71
C VAL A 383 -19.45 15.09 12.19
N THR A 384 -20.02 16.28 11.99
CA THR A 384 -21.37 16.63 12.44
C THR A 384 -22.42 15.72 11.82
N LEU A 385 -22.33 15.46 10.52
CA LEU A 385 -23.27 14.57 9.82
C LEU A 385 -23.17 13.13 10.34
N ARG A 386 -21.97 12.65 10.69
CA ARG A 386 -21.77 11.27 11.18
C ARG A 386 -22.13 11.08 12.65
N LEU A 387 -21.92 12.08 13.50
CA LEU A 387 -21.96 11.92 14.96
C LEU A 387 -23.05 12.73 15.67
N SER A 388 -23.62 13.75 15.03
CA SER A 388 -24.47 14.73 15.74
C SER A 388 -25.66 15.22 14.91
N LEU A 389 -26.13 14.40 13.96
CA LEU A 389 -27.25 14.73 13.09
C LEU A 389 -28.55 15.01 13.87
N ASP A 390 -28.78 14.27 14.97
CA ASP A 390 -30.02 14.35 15.75
C ASP A 390 -30.27 15.74 16.38
N ILE A 391 -29.21 16.53 16.56
CA ILE A 391 -29.33 17.90 17.07
C ILE A 391 -29.99 18.80 16.02
N TYR A 392 -29.65 18.58 14.74
CA TYR A 392 -30.13 19.36 13.60
C TYR A 392 -31.56 19.00 13.22
N THR A 393 -31.91 17.71 13.22
CA THR A 393 -33.27 17.25 12.90
C THR A 393 -34.31 17.71 13.93
N LYS A 394 -33.88 18.03 15.17
CA LYS A 394 -34.74 18.61 16.22
C LYS A 394 -34.81 20.14 16.19
N ASN A 395 -33.88 20.82 15.49
CA ASN A 395 -33.73 22.28 15.57
C ASN A 395 -33.44 22.91 14.19
N ASN A 396 -34.47 23.21 13.40
CA ASN A 396 -34.32 23.74 12.03
C ASN A 396 -33.53 25.07 11.98
N TYR A 397 -33.62 25.92 13.00
CA TYR A 397 -32.86 27.17 13.08
C TYR A 397 -31.34 26.92 13.14
N LEU A 398 -30.91 25.85 13.83
CA LEU A 398 -29.50 25.51 13.94
C LEU A 398 -28.91 25.08 12.59
N SER A 399 -29.71 24.40 11.75
CA SER A 399 -29.36 24.04 10.38
C SER A 399 -29.06 25.29 9.55
N TRP A 400 -29.97 26.27 9.53
CA TRP A 400 -29.78 27.52 8.79
C TRP A 400 -28.60 28.36 9.31
N ILE A 401 -28.46 28.51 10.63
CA ILE A 401 -27.33 29.23 11.23
C ILE A 401 -26.00 28.60 10.82
N SER A 402 -25.90 27.26 10.84
CA SER A 402 -24.68 26.54 10.48
C SER A 402 -24.33 26.70 8.99
N VAL A 403 -25.33 26.67 8.11
CA VAL A 403 -25.15 26.89 6.66
C VAL A 403 -24.67 28.31 6.39
N ILE A 404 -25.35 29.32 6.95
CA ILE A 404 -25.00 30.74 6.76
C ILE A 404 -23.60 31.01 7.31
N PHE A 405 -23.29 30.51 8.51
CA PHE A 405 -21.97 30.65 9.13
C PHE A 405 -20.88 30.05 8.26
N THR A 406 -21.09 28.84 7.72
CA THR A 406 -20.12 28.14 6.85
C THR A 406 -19.78 28.97 5.62
N ILE A 407 -20.79 29.48 4.91
CA ILE A 407 -20.60 30.26 3.69
C ILE A 407 -19.97 31.63 4.00
N ALA A 408 -20.45 32.32 5.04
CA ALA A 408 -19.99 33.66 5.40
C ALA A 408 -18.52 33.65 5.86
N VAL A 409 -18.15 32.73 6.76
CA VAL A 409 -16.79 32.65 7.30
C VAL A 409 -15.80 32.25 6.22
N SER A 410 -16.10 31.21 5.43
CA SER A 410 -15.19 30.76 4.37
C SER A 410 -14.98 31.83 3.30
N SER A 411 -16.04 32.54 2.90
CA SER A 411 -15.98 33.65 1.94
C SER A 411 -15.18 34.85 2.47
N LEU A 412 -15.28 35.16 3.78
CA LEU A 412 -14.51 36.24 4.41
C LEU A 412 -13.00 35.99 4.31
N TYR A 413 -12.55 34.77 4.60
CA TYR A 413 -11.13 34.43 4.56
C TYR A 413 -10.59 34.28 3.14
N TYR A 414 -11.41 33.80 2.21
CA TYR A 414 -11.07 33.84 0.78
C TYR A 414 -10.82 35.28 0.31
N ARG A 415 -11.73 36.23 0.62
CA ARG A 415 -11.55 37.65 0.28
C ARG A 415 -10.26 38.23 0.85
N ARG A 416 -9.93 37.91 2.10
CA ARG A 416 -8.67 38.35 2.74
C ARG A 416 -7.43 37.78 2.04
N MET A 417 -7.46 36.52 1.61
CA MET A 417 -6.37 35.89 0.87
C MET A 417 -6.15 36.56 -0.49
N ILE A 418 -7.21 36.81 -1.25
CA ILE A 418 -7.11 37.48 -2.56
C ILE A 418 -6.61 38.92 -2.39
N LYS A 419 -7.08 39.65 -1.38
CA LYS A 419 -6.56 41.00 -1.08
C LYS A 419 -5.05 40.98 -0.80
N ALA A 420 -4.58 40.02 0.02
CA ALA A 420 -3.15 39.86 0.32
C ALA A 420 -2.33 39.47 -0.92
N GLN A 421 -2.90 38.68 -1.83
CA GLN A 421 -2.27 38.34 -3.11
C GLN A 421 -2.10 39.59 -3.99
N ASP A 422 -3.15 40.40 -4.14
CA ASP A 422 -3.10 41.62 -4.95
C ASP A 422 -2.10 42.64 -4.38
N GLU A 423 -2.04 42.77 -3.04
CA GLU A 423 -1.04 43.60 -2.34
C GLU A 423 0.40 43.08 -2.56
N HIS A 424 0.62 41.77 -2.47
CA HIS A 424 1.95 41.17 -2.71
C HIS A 424 2.38 41.29 -4.18
N PHE A 425 1.46 41.09 -5.12
CA PHE A 425 1.77 41.20 -6.54
C PHE A 425 2.18 42.64 -6.91
N SER A 426 1.50 43.63 -6.33
CA SER A 426 1.79 45.05 -6.51
C SER A 426 3.14 45.47 -5.91
N SER A 427 3.63 44.79 -4.87
CA SER A 427 4.94 45.07 -4.26
C SER A 427 6.10 44.39 -4.99
N VAL A 428 5.89 43.19 -5.52
CA VAL A 428 6.91 42.44 -6.29
C VAL A 428 7.10 43.01 -7.70
N SER A 429 6.06 43.58 -8.32
CA SER A 429 6.17 44.25 -9.63
C SER A 429 7.07 45.50 -9.64
N ASN A 430 7.48 46.00 -8.46
CA ASN A 430 8.36 47.15 -8.29
C ASN A 430 9.82 46.79 -7.96
N MET A 431 10.21 45.51 -8.01
CA MET A 431 11.62 45.10 -7.79
C MET A 431 12.43 45.02 -9.10
N PRO A 432 13.68 45.50 -9.14
CA PRO A 432 14.55 45.36 -10.31
C PRO A 432 14.84 43.88 -10.58
N ILE A 433 14.50 43.42 -11.79
CA ILE A 433 14.73 42.05 -12.24
C ILE A 433 16.21 41.89 -12.59
N ALA A 434 17.02 41.42 -11.64
CA ALA A 434 18.39 40.98 -11.90
C ALA A 434 18.68 39.69 -11.13
N LYS A 435 18.48 38.56 -11.83
CA LYS A 435 19.26 37.30 -11.77
C LYS A 435 18.40 36.13 -12.28
N ALA A 436 18.41 35.92 -13.60
CA ALA A 436 17.80 34.73 -14.21
C ALA A 436 18.80 33.85 -14.99
N ASN A 437 20.04 34.29 -15.25
CA ASN A 437 20.89 33.63 -16.26
C ASN A 437 22.21 33.03 -15.74
N LEU A 438 22.30 32.54 -14.49
CA LEU A 438 23.55 31.90 -13.98
C LEU A 438 23.37 30.47 -13.43
N GLN A 439 22.25 29.78 -13.68
CA GLN A 439 21.98 28.45 -13.07
C GLN A 439 22.03 27.24 -14.01
N GLU A 440 22.35 27.40 -15.30
CA GLU A 440 22.49 26.26 -16.21
C GLU A 440 23.90 25.65 -16.15
N ASN A 441 24.15 24.69 -15.22
CA ASN A 441 24.99 23.47 -15.45
C ASN A 441 25.55 22.70 -14.22
N ASN A 442 24.96 22.75 -13.02
CA ASN A 442 25.30 21.81 -11.94
C ASN A 442 24.12 20.84 -11.66
N ASN A 443 23.78 20.00 -12.65
CA ASN A 443 22.64 19.09 -12.55
C ASN A 443 22.99 17.82 -11.73
N LEU A 444 22.64 17.80 -10.44
CA LEU A 444 22.82 16.64 -9.55
C LEU A 444 21.75 15.54 -9.75
N LYS A 445 20.74 15.75 -10.60
CA LYS A 445 19.64 14.78 -10.81
C LYS A 445 20.12 13.35 -11.14
N PRO A 446 21.16 13.13 -11.97
CA PRO A 446 21.66 11.78 -12.25
C PRO A 446 22.06 11.01 -10.99
N ILE A 447 22.65 11.68 -10.00
CA ILE A 447 23.06 11.07 -8.74
C ILE A 447 21.84 10.60 -7.94
N PHE A 448 20.78 11.40 -7.91
CA PHE A 448 19.54 11.01 -7.24
C PHE A 448 18.90 9.79 -7.91
N TYR A 449 18.94 9.69 -9.25
CA TYR A 449 18.43 8.49 -9.94
C TYR A 449 19.28 7.24 -9.66
N LEU A 450 20.60 7.37 -9.61
CA LEU A 450 21.47 6.27 -9.20
C LEU A 450 21.16 5.82 -7.77
N PHE A 451 20.90 6.75 -6.87
CA PHE A 451 20.59 6.42 -5.48
C PHE A 451 19.19 5.83 -5.29
N ILE A 452 18.22 6.15 -6.18
CA ILE A 452 16.95 5.41 -6.28
C ILE A 452 17.21 3.94 -6.63
N LEU A 453 18.04 3.68 -7.65
CA LEU A 453 18.35 2.30 -8.05
C LEU A 453 19.13 1.53 -6.97
N SER A 454 20.05 2.20 -6.29
CA SER A 454 20.77 1.65 -5.13
C SER A 454 19.80 1.27 -4.02
N GLY A 455 18.93 2.19 -3.57
CA GLY A 455 17.92 1.89 -2.56
C GLY A 455 16.96 0.76 -2.97
N PHE A 456 16.59 0.71 -4.25
CA PHE A 456 15.78 -0.37 -4.82
C PHE A 456 16.46 -1.75 -4.69
N SER A 457 17.74 -1.85 -5.06
CA SER A 457 18.51 -3.08 -4.88
C SER A 457 18.72 -3.43 -3.40
N GLY A 458 19.00 -2.43 -2.56
CA GLY A 458 19.22 -2.57 -1.13
C GLY A 458 18.04 -3.25 -0.43
N LEU A 459 16.81 -2.83 -0.73
CA LEU A 459 15.64 -3.41 -0.08
C LEU A 459 15.24 -4.78 -0.66
N ILE A 460 15.58 -5.09 -1.92
CA ILE A 460 15.45 -6.47 -2.43
C ILE A 460 16.38 -7.39 -1.62
N TYR A 461 17.63 -7.00 -1.38
CA TYR A 461 18.54 -7.79 -0.56
C TYR A 461 18.04 -7.97 0.86
N GLU A 462 17.51 -6.93 1.49
CA GLU A 462 16.97 -7.03 2.85
C GLU A 462 15.84 -8.05 2.94
N VAL A 463 14.89 -8.04 2.00
CA VAL A 463 13.78 -9.02 1.95
C VAL A 463 14.30 -10.44 1.70
N VAL A 464 15.23 -10.62 0.76
CA VAL A 464 15.81 -11.93 0.43
C VAL A 464 16.62 -12.48 1.61
N PHE A 465 17.52 -11.67 2.20
CA PHE A 465 18.36 -12.11 3.31
C PHE A 465 17.55 -12.43 4.56
N SER A 466 16.47 -11.68 4.81
CA SER A 466 15.54 -11.99 5.89
C SER A 466 14.92 -13.38 5.73
N LYS A 467 14.48 -13.73 4.51
CA LYS A 467 13.92 -15.06 4.20
C LYS A 467 14.94 -16.19 4.37
N GLU A 468 16.12 -16.05 3.79
CA GLU A 468 17.21 -17.04 3.90
C GLU A 468 17.62 -17.26 5.37
N LEU A 469 17.76 -16.18 6.14
CA LEU A 469 18.15 -16.30 7.55
C LEU A 469 17.06 -16.89 8.42
N ALA A 470 15.78 -16.67 8.10
CA ALA A 470 14.67 -17.35 8.76
C ALA A 470 14.72 -18.87 8.53
N LEU A 471 15.15 -19.35 7.35
CA LEU A 471 15.32 -20.78 7.07
C LEU A 471 16.49 -21.40 7.87
N ILE A 472 17.55 -20.63 8.11
CA ILE A 472 18.77 -21.12 8.80
C ILE A 472 18.62 -21.03 10.32
N PHE A 473 18.25 -19.87 10.84
CA PHE A 473 18.21 -19.58 12.27
C PHE A 473 16.84 -19.84 12.92
N GLY A 474 15.82 -20.09 12.10
CA GLY A 474 14.42 -20.29 12.52
C GLY A 474 13.59 -19.02 12.33
N SER A 475 12.27 -19.18 12.19
CA SER A 475 11.31 -18.09 11.99
C SER A 475 10.92 -17.34 13.28
N SER A 476 11.58 -17.63 14.42
CA SER A 476 11.27 -16.95 15.67
C SER A 476 11.64 -15.47 15.64
N SER A 477 10.90 -14.68 16.42
CA SER A 477 11.10 -13.25 16.58
C SER A 477 12.51 -12.93 17.10
N ILE A 478 13.03 -13.76 18.01
CA ILE A 478 14.41 -13.67 18.52
C ILE A 478 15.42 -13.77 17.39
N ALA A 479 15.30 -14.79 16.53
CA ALA A 479 16.22 -14.99 15.41
C ALA A 479 16.11 -13.84 14.39
N THR A 480 14.88 -13.53 13.96
CA THR A 480 14.59 -12.55 12.91
C THR A 480 15.05 -11.14 13.30
N TYR A 481 14.72 -10.66 14.50
CA TYR A 481 15.09 -9.30 14.91
C TYR A 481 16.54 -9.15 15.34
N THR A 482 17.20 -10.20 15.82
CA THR A 482 18.64 -10.16 16.09
C THR A 482 19.42 -9.99 14.78
N VAL A 483 19.00 -10.70 13.74
CA VAL A 483 19.52 -10.56 12.38
C VAL A 483 19.27 -9.15 11.83
N LEU A 484 18.04 -8.65 11.93
CA LEU A 484 17.69 -7.29 11.49
C LEU A 484 18.51 -6.23 12.23
N ALA A 485 18.66 -6.37 13.56
CA ALA A 485 19.49 -5.49 14.38
C ALA A 485 20.96 -5.51 13.92
N THR A 486 21.46 -6.65 13.46
CA THR A 486 22.81 -6.79 12.92
C THR A 486 22.96 -6.10 11.57
N TYR A 487 21.97 -6.26 10.68
CA TYR A 487 21.91 -5.57 9.38
C TYR A 487 21.92 -4.05 9.56
N MET A 488 21.03 -3.54 10.43
CA MET A 488 20.98 -2.11 10.77
C MET A 488 22.24 -1.66 11.52
N GLY A 489 22.82 -2.51 12.35
CA GLY A 489 24.07 -2.24 13.07
C GLY A 489 25.23 -1.99 12.12
N GLY A 490 25.36 -2.80 11.07
CA GLY A 490 26.34 -2.58 10.02
C GLY A 490 26.09 -1.27 9.27
N MET A 491 24.85 -0.94 8.91
CA MET A 491 24.52 0.35 8.30
C MET A 491 24.87 1.55 9.20
N ALA A 492 24.63 1.44 10.52
CA ALA A 492 24.98 2.48 11.49
C ALA A 492 26.50 2.70 11.54
N LEU A 493 27.27 1.61 11.68
CA LEU A 493 28.73 1.64 11.65
C LEU A 493 29.26 2.23 10.33
N GLY A 494 28.70 1.79 9.20
CA GLY A 494 29.00 2.28 7.87
C GLY A 494 28.76 3.78 7.71
N ALA A 495 27.65 4.29 8.24
CA ALA A 495 27.33 5.71 8.21
C ALA A 495 28.33 6.56 9.02
N GLY A 496 28.72 6.08 10.20
CA GLY A 496 29.76 6.70 11.02
C GLY A 496 31.12 6.71 10.32
N LEU A 497 31.59 5.53 9.90
CA LEU A 497 32.88 5.37 9.21
C LEU A 497 32.93 6.13 7.89
N GLY A 498 31.88 6.06 7.07
CA GLY A 498 31.77 6.79 5.80
C GLY A 498 31.86 8.30 5.98
N GLY A 499 31.37 8.84 7.09
CA GLY A 499 31.54 10.25 7.45
C GLY A 499 32.99 10.64 7.77
N TRP A 500 33.79 9.69 8.27
CA TRP A 500 35.19 9.88 8.66
C TRP A 500 36.18 9.70 7.50
N ILE A 501 35.77 8.99 6.43
CA ILE A 501 36.61 8.79 5.24
C ILE A 501 36.87 10.15 4.57
N LYS A 502 38.12 10.63 4.66
CA LYS A 502 38.60 11.81 3.94
C LYS A 502 39.04 11.38 2.54
N THR A 503 38.17 11.57 1.54
CA THR A 503 38.49 11.31 0.13
C THR A 503 38.34 12.57 -0.71
N HIS A 504 39.30 12.82 -1.60
CA HIS A 504 39.22 13.87 -2.60
C HIS A 504 38.37 13.47 -3.83
N ARG A 505 37.91 12.22 -3.88
CA ARG A 505 37.09 11.66 -4.97
C ARG A 505 35.88 10.90 -4.40
N PRO A 506 34.94 11.58 -3.72
CA PRO A 506 33.82 10.95 -3.03
C PRO A 506 32.91 10.11 -3.93
N LEU A 507 32.71 10.52 -5.19
CA LEU A 507 31.93 9.77 -6.17
C LEU A 507 32.59 8.42 -6.53
N LEU A 508 33.92 8.35 -6.58
CA LEU A 508 34.64 7.09 -6.82
C LEU A 508 34.54 6.14 -5.62
N GLY A 509 34.51 6.70 -4.40
CA GLY A 509 34.19 5.94 -3.19
C GLY A 509 32.82 5.29 -3.29
N TYR A 510 31.79 6.07 -3.64
CA TYR A 510 30.43 5.55 -3.86
C TYR A 510 30.37 4.44 -4.92
N ILE A 511 31.02 4.63 -6.07
CA ILE A 511 31.10 3.60 -7.14
C ILE A 511 31.75 2.31 -6.62
N SER A 512 32.80 2.42 -5.81
CA SER A 512 33.50 1.27 -5.24
C SER A 512 32.62 0.51 -4.25
N CYS A 513 31.81 1.23 -3.46
CA CYS A 513 30.80 0.62 -2.58
C CYS A 513 29.79 -0.20 -3.39
N GLU A 514 29.22 0.37 -4.45
CA GLU A 514 28.22 -0.31 -5.30
C GLU A 514 28.79 -1.56 -5.98
N LEU A 515 30.03 -1.50 -6.50
CA LEU A 515 30.71 -2.68 -7.06
C LEU A 515 30.91 -3.77 -6.01
N PHE A 516 31.38 -3.41 -4.81
CA PHE A 516 31.60 -4.38 -3.74
C PHE A 516 30.29 -5.06 -3.33
N ILE A 517 29.22 -4.28 -3.14
CA ILE A 517 27.89 -4.81 -2.79
C ILE A 517 27.42 -5.80 -3.86
N GLY A 518 27.49 -5.44 -5.14
CA GLY A 518 27.09 -6.32 -6.23
C GLY A 518 27.89 -7.63 -6.28
N VAL A 519 29.22 -7.57 -6.12
CA VAL A 519 30.06 -8.78 -6.09
C VAL A 519 29.74 -9.64 -4.86
N TYR A 520 29.63 -9.03 -3.68
CA TYR A 520 29.35 -9.75 -2.44
C TYR A 520 28.01 -10.48 -2.53
N CYS A 521 26.95 -9.80 -2.99
CA CYS A 521 25.62 -10.37 -3.12
C CYS A 521 25.50 -11.47 -4.17
N ILE A 522 26.38 -11.54 -5.18
CA ILE A 522 26.41 -12.72 -6.08
C ILE A 522 26.93 -13.96 -5.36
N ILE A 523 27.82 -13.80 -4.38
CA ILE A 523 28.47 -14.89 -3.66
C ILE A 523 27.60 -15.37 -2.47
N THR A 524 26.61 -14.57 -2.04
CA THR A 524 25.83 -14.88 -0.83
C THR A 524 25.11 -16.24 -0.83
N PRO A 525 24.60 -16.81 -1.94
CA PRO A 525 24.01 -18.16 -1.88
C PRO A 525 24.99 -19.23 -1.39
N LEU A 526 26.28 -19.11 -1.73
CA LEU A 526 27.33 -19.99 -1.22
C LEU A 526 27.63 -19.72 0.26
N LEU A 527 27.64 -18.44 0.65
CA LEU A 527 27.86 -18.05 2.04
C LEU A 527 26.72 -18.51 2.96
N PHE A 528 25.46 -18.47 2.51
CA PHE A 528 24.32 -18.98 3.27
C PHE A 528 24.45 -20.49 3.54
N LYS A 529 24.82 -21.28 2.52
CA LYS A 529 25.10 -22.72 2.70
C LYS A 529 26.23 -22.98 3.69
N LEU A 530 27.30 -22.18 3.62
CA LEU A 530 28.42 -22.28 4.55
C LEU A 530 27.97 -21.95 5.99
N ILE A 531 27.25 -20.85 6.18
CA ILE A 531 26.75 -20.41 7.48
C ILE A 531 25.77 -21.42 8.07
N GLN A 532 24.86 -21.99 7.26
CA GLN A 532 23.98 -23.07 7.71
C GLN A 532 24.77 -24.28 8.19
N SER A 533 25.79 -24.71 7.44
CA SER A 533 26.63 -25.86 7.81
C SER A 533 27.37 -25.61 9.12
N LEU A 534 27.93 -24.40 9.29
CA LEU A 534 28.58 -23.99 10.54
C LEU A 534 27.59 -23.92 11.70
N TYR A 535 26.40 -23.36 11.48
CA TYR A 535 25.36 -23.25 12.49
C TYR A 535 24.94 -24.64 12.98
N VAL A 536 24.64 -25.57 12.08
CA VAL A 536 24.32 -26.96 12.43
C VAL A 536 25.46 -27.62 13.21
N SER A 537 26.70 -27.46 12.76
CA SER A 537 27.86 -28.04 13.44
C SER A 537 28.08 -27.52 14.86
N LEU A 538 27.73 -26.25 15.13
CA LEU A 538 27.91 -25.61 16.44
C LEU A 538 26.71 -25.79 17.37
N ALA A 539 25.52 -25.89 16.80
CA ALA A 539 24.25 -25.89 17.53
C ALA A 539 23.58 -27.26 17.64
N SER A 540 24.10 -28.31 16.98
CA SER A 540 23.55 -29.67 17.12
C SER A 540 23.53 -30.11 18.59
N GLY A 541 22.41 -30.67 19.02
CA GLY A 541 22.22 -31.16 20.39
C GLY A 541 22.09 -30.07 21.47
N VAL A 542 22.20 -28.79 21.11
CA VAL A 542 21.95 -27.67 22.03
C VAL A 542 20.44 -27.49 22.21
N SER A 543 20.01 -27.26 23.45
CA SER A 543 18.59 -27.03 23.74
C SER A 543 18.08 -25.77 23.01
N PRO A 544 16.89 -25.79 22.39
CA PRO A 544 16.38 -24.64 21.61
C PRO A 544 16.22 -23.33 22.40
N ASP A 545 16.04 -23.43 23.71
CA ASP A 545 15.90 -22.34 24.68
C ASP A 545 17.24 -21.83 25.23
N ALA A 546 18.36 -22.47 24.88
CA ALA A 546 19.67 -22.09 25.38
C ALA A 546 20.12 -20.73 24.80
N GLY A 547 20.50 -19.79 25.68
CA GLY A 547 20.97 -18.46 25.28
C GLY A 547 22.19 -18.46 24.36
N VAL A 548 23.01 -19.52 24.38
CA VAL A 548 24.15 -19.71 23.47
C VAL A 548 23.72 -19.77 22.01
N LEU A 549 22.51 -20.26 21.72
CA LEU A 549 21.99 -20.35 20.37
C LEU A 549 21.76 -18.95 19.78
N THR A 550 21.23 -18.03 20.59
CA THR A 550 21.11 -16.61 20.23
C THR A 550 22.47 -15.98 19.94
N PHE A 551 23.50 -16.33 20.73
CA PHE A 551 24.87 -15.89 20.47
C PHE A 551 25.39 -16.40 19.11
N TYR A 552 25.20 -17.69 18.79
CA TYR A 552 25.61 -18.24 17.49
C TYR A 552 24.88 -17.58 16.32
N ARG A 553 23.56 -17.37 16.43
CA ARG A 553 22.76 -16.65 15.42
C ARG A 553 23.28 -15.23 15.20
N LEU A 554 23.57 -14.50 16.28
CA LEU A 554 24.12 -13.15 16.21
C LEU A 554 25.51 -13.15 15.57
N ALA A 555 26.41 -14.02 16.02
CA ALA A 555 27.79 -14.07 15.53
C ALA A 555 27.87 -14.46 14.05
N LEU A 556 27.18 -15.53 13.66
CA LEU A 556 27.16 -16.00 12.27
C LEU A 556 26.41 -15.01 11.36
N GLY A 557 25.29 -14.45 11.83
CA GLY A 557 24.57 -13.38 11.14
C GLY A 557 25.45 -12.14 10.94
N ALA A 558 26.25 -11.76 11.94
CA ALA A 558 27.17 -10.63 11.85
C ALA A 558 28.30 -10.86 10.85
N ILE A 559 28.90 -12.05 10.85
CA ILE A 559 29.92 -12.42 9.86
C ILE A 559 29.37 -12.28 8.44
N LEU A 560 28.13 -12.70 8.22
CA LEU A 560 27.51 -12.65 6.90
C LEU A 560 27.03 -11.25 6.50
N LEU A 561 26.41 -10.51 7.40
CA LEU A 561 25.69 -9.28 7.08
C LEU A 561 26.50 -8.00 7.28
N LEU A 562 27.45 -7.95 8.22
CA LEU A 562 28.20 -6.71 8.48
C LEU A 562 29.02 -6.24 7.27
N PRO A 563 29.72 -7.09 6.49
CA PRO A 563 30.52 -6.61 5.36
C PRO A 563 29.72 -5.79 4.33
N PRO A 564 28.61 -6.30 3.73
CA PRO A 564 27.85 -5.52 2.77
C PRO A 564 27.13 -4.34 3.42
N THR A 565 26.61 -4.48 4.65
CA THR A 565 25.81 -3.44 5.30
C THR A 565 26.63 -2.25 5.78
N ILE A 566 27.88 -2.45 6.23
CA ILE A 566 28.84 -1.37 6.50
C ILE A 566 29.10 -0.57 5.22
N VAL A 567 29.29 -1.26 4.09
CA VAL A 567 29.51 -0.61 2.79
C VAL A 567 28.26 0.14 2.33
N MET A 568 27.07 -0.44 2.50
CA MET A 568 25.78 0.23 2.23
C MET A 568 25.63 1.50 3.09
N GLY A 569 25.95 1.44 4.39
CA GLY A 569 25.87 2.58 5.30
C GLY A 569 26.80 3.74 4.92
N ALA A 570 27.96 3.44 4.33
CA ALA A 570 28.93 4.45 3.91
C ALA A 570 28.51 5.26 2.66
N THR A 571 27.54 4.78 1.88
CA THR A 571 27.13 5.40 0.61
C THR A 571 26.58 6.83 0.79
N MET A 572 25.71 7.05 1.78
CA MET A 572 25.08 8.34 2.02
C MET A 572 26.08 9.44 2.41
N PRO A 573 26.99 9.25 3.39
CA PRO A 573 28.06 10.21 3.68
C PRO A 573 28.94 10.56 2.47
N LEU A 574 29.29 9.57 1.64
CA LEU A 574 30.11 9.78 0.43
C LEU A 574 29.37 10.65 -0.60
N LEU A 575 28.07 10.40 -0.84
CA LEU A 575 27.27 11.23 -1.74
C LEU A 575 27.04 12.63 -1.19
N LEU A 576 26.90 12.80 0.13
CA LEU A 576 26.82 14.11 0.78
C LEU A 576 28.12 14.90 0.61
N ALA A 577 29.28 14.26 0.74
CA ALA A 577 30.58 14.87 0.48
C ALA A 577 30.67 15.39 -0.96
N HIS A 578 30.24 14.59 -1.94
CA HIS A 578 30.21 15.00 -3.35
C HIS A 578 29.23 16.17 -3.63
N CYS A 579 28.03 16.12 -3.05
CA CYS A 579 27.05 17.19 -3.24
C CYS A 579 27.50 18.53 -2.65
N ARG A 580 28.22 18.49 -1.50
CA ARG A 580 28.78 19.68 -0.85
C ARG A 580 29.77 20.40 -1.78
N GLU A 581 30.64 19.67 -2.47
CA GLU A 581 31.62 20.22 -3.42
C GLU A 581 30.96 20.94 -4.62
N LYS A 582 29.74 20.56 -5.01
CA LYS A 582 29.11 21.01 -6.27
C LYS A 582 28.06 22.12 -6.14
N GLN A 583 27.31 22.19 -5.03
CA GLN A 583 26.18 23.12 -4.90
C GLN A 583 26.20 23.99 -3.64
N GLY A 584 27.07 23.72 -2.65
CA GLY A 584 27.14 24.47 -1.39
C GLY A 584 25.90 24.38 -0.47
N GLN A 585 24.76 23.85 -0.96
CA GLN A 585 23.50 23.74 -0.21
C GLN A 585 23.31 22.34 0.39
N LEU A 586 24.09 22.03 1.43
CA LEU A 586 24.12 20.72 2.08
C LEU A 586 22.74 20.25 2.60
N HIS A 587 21.91 21.18 3.09
CA HIS A 587 20.57 20.87 3.61
C HIS A 587 19.62 20.30 2.55
N LEU A 588 19.65 20.82 1.30
CA LEU A 588 18.85 20.27 0.21
C LEU A 588 19.38 18.91 -0.26
N ALA A 589 20.70 18.72 -0.22
CA ALA A 589 21.31 17.44 -0.56
C ALA A 589 20.88 16.32 0.38
N VAL A 590 20.85 16.57 1.70
CA VAL A 590 20.33 15.61 2.70
C VAL A 590 18.90 15.19 2.38
N ALA A 591 18.00 16.18 2.20
CA ALA A 591 16.60 15.89 1.91
C ALA A 591 16.40 15.11 0.59
N ASN A 592 17.12 15.50 -0.47
CA ASN A 592 17.01 14.85 -1.78
C ASN A 592 17.57 13.44 -1.79
N LEU A 593 18.75 13.21 -1.21
CA LEU A 593 19.39 11.90 -1.19
C LEU A 593 18.60 10.93 -0.31
N TYR A 594 18.15 11.37 0.87
CA TYR A 594 17.30 10.55 1.73
C TYR A 594 16.00 10.17 1.02
N ALA A 595 15.31 11.13 0.40
CA ALA A 595 14.10 10.84 -0.37
C ALA A 595 14.36 9.90 -1.56
N ALA A 596 15.46 10.09 -2.29
CA ALA A 596 15.82 9.27 -3.45
C ALA A 596 16.03 7.80 -3.04
N ASN A 597 16.88 7.54 -2.05
CA ASN A 597 17.12 6.18 -1.56
C ASN A 597 15.85 5.53 -1.04
N THR A 598 15.06 6.27 -0.25
CA THR A 598 13.85 5.73 0.37
C THR A 598 12.73 5.48 -0.64
N ILE A 599 12.61 6.27 -1.72
CA ILE A 599 11.71 5.94 -2.85
C ILE A 599 12.16 4.64 -3.51
N GLY A 600 13.46 4.53 -3.81
CA GLY A 600 14.05 3.32 -4.35
C GLY A 600 13.70 2.10 -3.51
N ALA A 601 13.98 2.19 -2.21
CA ALA A 601 13.68 1.17 -1.22
C ALA A 601 12.18 0.83 -1.24
N ALA A 602 11.28 1.80 -1.10
CA ALA A 602 9.83 1.55 -1.09
C ALA A 602 9.38 0.67 -2.28
N PHE A 603 9.77 1.05 -3.51
CA PHE A 603 9.44 0.25 -4.69
C PHE A 603 10.19 -1.08 -4.74
N GLY A 604 11.40 -1.16 -4.20
CA GLY A 604 12.15 -2.40 -4.02
C GLY A 604 11.38 -3.42 -3.19
N ALA A 605 10.83 -3.04 -2.04
CA ALA A 605 10.01 -3.93 -1.21
C ALA A 605 8.73 -4.37 -1.92
N LEU A 606 8.02 -3.41 -2.53
CA LEU A 606 6.77 -3.70 -3.22
C LEU A 606 6.98 -4.69 -4.37
N LEU A 607 7.97 -4.41 -5.25
CA LEU A 607 8.24 -5.25 -6.40
C LEU A 607 8.91 -6.58 -6.01
N ALA A 608 9.72 -6.61 -4.94
CA ALA A 608 10.25 -7.86 -4.38
C ALA A 608 9.13 -8.84 -4.06
N GLY A 609 8.15 -8.43 -3.25
CA GLY A 609 7.06 -9.30 -2.81
C GLY A 609 5.99 -9.57 -3.86
N TYR A 610 5.67 -8.62 -4.74
CA TYR A 610 4.58 -8.80 -5.71
C TYR A 610 5.01 -9.41 -7.05
N PHE A 611 6.28 -9.27 -7.43
CA PHE A 611 6.70 -9.60 -8.79
C PHE A 611 8.02 -10.37 -8.86
N ILE A 612 9.08 -9.87 -8.23
CA ILE A 612 10.44 -10.37 -8.43
C ILE A 612 10.61 -11.75 -7.78
N ILE A 613 10.36 -11.88 -6.47
CA ILE A 613 10.51 -13.16 -5.77
C ILE A 613 9.51 -14.22 -6.27
N PRO A 614 8.20 -13.94 -6.41
CA PRO A 614 7.25 -14.95 -6.88
C PRO A 614 7.56 -15.47 -8.29
N LYS A 615 8.22 -14.67 -9.13
CA LYS A 615 8.50 -15.03 -10.53
C LYS A 615 9.88 -15.68 -10.72
N PHE A 616 10.88 -15.22 -9.98
CA PHE A 616 12.27 -15.60 -10.20
C PHE A 616 12.86 -16.46 -9.07
N GLY A 617 12.20 -16.55 -7.91
CA GLY A 617 12.77 -17.19 -6.73
C GLY A 617 13.87 -16.37 -6.06
N ILE A 618 14.41 -16.85 -4.93
CA ILE A 618 15.35 -16.11 -4.08
C ILE A 618 16.68 -15.84 -4.81
N SER A 619 17.25 -16.87 -5.46
CA SER A 619 18.59 -16.82 -6.06
C SER A 619 18.67 -15.83 -7.21
N LEU A 620 17.73 -15.90 -8.17
CA LEU A 620 17.69 -14.97 -9.30
C LEU A 620 17.28 -13.56 -8.88
N SER A 621 16.46 -13.41 -7.84
CA SER A 621 16.15 -12.09 -7.25
C SER A 621 17.41 -11.40 -6.72
N THR A 622 18.29 -12.16 -6.06
CA THR A 622 19.58 -11.67 -5.57
C THR A 622 20.49 -11.26 -6.73
N ALA A 623 20.59 -12.10 -7.76
CA ALA A 623 21.39 -11.79 -8.95
C ALA A 623 20.86 -10.57 -9.71
N PHE A 624 19.53 -10.39 -9.78
CA PHE A 624 18.89 -9.23 -10.38
C PHE A 624 19.23 -7.93 -9.63
N ALA A 625 19.15 -7.94 -8.29
CA ALA A 625 19.58 -6.80 -7.49
C ALA A 625 21.07 -6.49 -7.68
N ALA A 626 21.94 -7.51 -7.80
CA ALA A 626 23.37 -7.33 -8.05
C ALA A 626 23.66 -6.72 -9.42
N ALA A 627 22.91 -7.12 -10.44
CA ALA A 627 22.97 -6.50 -11.76
C ALA A 627 22.64 -5.00 -11.72
N ILE A 628 21.70 -4.57 -10.86
CA ILE A 628 21.38 -3.16 -10.65
C ILE A 628 22.56 -2.42 -10.02
N ASN A 629 23.24 -2.98 -9.01
CA ASN A 629 24.43 -2.34 -8.43
C ASN A 629 25.56 -2.18 -9.45
N PHE A 630 25.81 -3.19 -10.29
CA PHE A 630 26.80 -3.07 -11.38
C PHE A 630 26.41 -2.00 -12.40
N PHE A 631 25.12 -1.91 -12.74
CA PHE A 631 24.61 -0.87 -13.61
C PHE A 631 24.80 0.53 -12.99
N VAL A 632 24.50 0.68 -11.70
CA VAL A 632 24.71 1.93 -10.95
C VAL A 632 26.19 2.32 -10.95
N ALA A 633 27.09 1.39 -10.66
CA ALA A 633 28.52 1.61 -10.70
C ALA A 633 29.00 2.01 -12.11
N PHE A 634 28.54 1.32 -13.15
CA PHE A 634 28.90 1.62 -14.54
C PHE A 634 28.50 3.04 -14.94
N ILE A 635 27.26 3.44 -14.68
CA ILE A 635 26.81 4.82 -14.97
C ILE A 635 27.53 5.83 -14.08
N GLY A 636 27.80 5.50 -12.82
CA GLY A 636 28.64 6.30 -11.92
C GLY A 636 30.02 6.58 -12.51
N ILE A 637 30.69 5.57 -13.10
CA ILE A 637 31.99 5.73 -13.79
C ILE A 637 31.87 6.69 -14.96
N GLN A 638 30.78 6.62 -15.75
CA GLN A 638 30.56 7.55 -16.86
C GLN A 638 30.37 9.00 -16.39
N LEU A 639 29.62 9.20 -15.29
CA LEU A 639 29.45 10.52 -14.67
C LEU A 639 30.78 11.05 -14.11
N PHE A 640 31.55 10.19 -13.44
CA PHE A 640 32.87 10.52 -12.92
C PHE A 640 33.82 10.97 -14.04
N LYS A 641 33.92 10.22 -15.15
CA LYS A 641 34.75 10.57 -16.32
C LYS A 641 34.34 11.91 -16.96
N ARG A 642 33.03 12.19 -17.06
CA ARG A 642 32.51 13.48 -17.56
C ARG A 642 32.87 14.64 -16.64
N HIS A 643 32.82 14.42 -15.33
CA HIS A 643 33.13 15.44 -14.32
C HIS A 643 34.63 15.73 -14.23
N GLU A 644 35.49 14.72 -14.31
CA GLU A 644 36.95 14.90 -14.25
C GLU A 644 37.48 15.66 -15.48
N LYS A 645 36.99 15.33 -16.69
CA LYS A 645 37.31 16.09 -17.92
C LYS A 645 36.91 17.57 -17.85
N ARG A 646 35.82 17.90 -17.15
CA ARG A 646 35.33 19.28 -17.02
C ARG A 646 36.00 20.06 -15.88
N ALA A 647 36.35 19.38 -14.78
CA ALA A 647 37.11 19.99 -13.68
C ALA A 647 38.51 20.45 -14.13
N HIS A 648 39.12 19.73 -15.07
CA HIS A 648 40.38 20.13 -15.70
C HIS A 648 40.27 21.43 -16.51
N TYR A 649 39.08 21.79 -16.99
CA TYR A 649 38.81 23.01 -17.78
C TYR A 649 38.49 24.26 -16.94
N LEU A 650 38.08 24.11 -15.68
CA LEU A 650 37.53 25.20 -14.84
C LEU A 650 38.45 25.59 -13.69
N ASN A 651 39.77 25.44 -13.85
CA ASN A 651 40.74 25.75 -12.80
C ASN A 651 40.95 27.27 -12.66
N THR A 652 39.92 27.99 -12.23
CA THR A 652 40.00 29.36 -11.69
C THR A 652 39.36 29.36 -10.30
N LYS A 653 40.17 29.77 -9.32
CA LYS A 653 39.83 29.89 -7.90
C LYS A 653 38.57 30.74 -7.71
N ASP A 654 37.45 30.12 -7.35
CA ASP A 654 36.35 30.81 -6.70
C ASP A 654 36.37 30.49 -5.20
N VAL A 655 36.66 31.55 -4.44
CA VAL A 655 36.63 31.59 -2.98
C VAL A 655 35.17 31.55 -2.55
N TYR A 656 34.74 30.44 -1.95
CA TYR A 656 33.47 30.36 -1.26
C TYR A 656 33.57 31.14 0.06
N ILE A 657 32.87 32.28 0.14
CA ILE A 657 32.69 33.02 1.39
C ILE A 657 31.68 32.24 2.24
N ASP A 658 32.18 31.52 3.24
CA ASP A 658 31.35 30.86 4.24
C ASP A 658 30.81 31.95 5.19
N THR A 659 29.55 32.37 5.00
CA THR A 659 28.88 33.25 5.95
C THR A 659 28.73 32.49 7.26
N GLN A 660 29.57 32.84 8.25
CA GLN A 660 29.52 32.31 9.61
C GLN A 660 28.14 32.55 10.23
N LEU A 661 27.27 31.54 10.16
CA LEU A 661 26.07 31.50 10.98
C LEU A 661 26.51 31.29 12.44
N PRO A 662 25.86 31.97 13.41
CA PRO A 662 26.17 31.77 14.82
C PRO A 662 25.96 30.30 15.20
N VAL A 663 27.03 29.64 15.62
CA VAL A 663 27.05 28.23 16.00
C VAL A 663 26.30 28.05 17.33
N ASN A 664 25.22 27.28 17.32
CA ASN A 664 24.48 26.93 18.53
C ASN A 664 24.60 25.42 18.80
N ARG A 665 25.59 25.06 19.64
CA ARG A 665 25.87 23.64 19.96
C ARG A 665 24.73 22.95 20.69
N LEU A 666 23.97 23.67 21.54
CA LEU A 666 22.83 23.11 22.25
C LEU A 666 21.76 22.59 21.26
N LYS A 667 21.48 23.35 20.21
CA LYS A 667 20.56 22.93 19.13
C LYS A 667 21.05 21.70 18.38
N GLY A 668 22.37 21.59 18.17
CA GLY A 668 22.99 20.40 17.59
C GLY A 668 22.79 19.17 18.46
N VAL A 669 23.07 19.26 19.76
CA VAL A 669 22.87 18.16 20.73
C VAL A 669 21.39 17.75 20.79
N GLN A 670 20.47 18.70 20.85
CA GLN A 670 19.04 18.42 20.84
C GLN A 670 18.59 17.72 19.56
N ALA A 671 19.13 18.12 18.41
CA ALA A 671 18.86 17.45 17.14
C ALA A 671 19.42 16.01 17.12
N LEU A 672 20.59 15.76 17.73
CA LEU A 672 21.12 14.40 17.90
C LEU A 672 20.23 13.56 18.83
N THR A 673 19.72 14.13 19.92
CA THR A 673 18.75 13.48 20.82
C THR A 673 17.46 13.12 20.06
N VAL A 674 16.94 14.06 19.26
CA VAL A 674 15.77 13.83 18.39
C VAL A 674 16.06 12.75 17.35
N LEU A 675 17.25 12.70 16.76
CA LEU A 675 17.59 11.64 15.81
C LEU A 675 17.67 10.27 16.48
N PHE A 676 18.28 10.16 17.67
CA PHE A 676 18.34 8.90 18.39
C PHE A 676 16.95 8.41 18.83
N PHE A 677 16.22 9.22 19.60
CA PHE A 677 14.88 8.82 20.09
C PHE A 677 13.81 8.84 18.99
N GLY A 678 13.96 9.69 17.98
CA GLY A 678 13.16 9.65 16.76
C GLY A 678 13.38 8.35 15.99
N GLY A 679 14.62 7.85 15.93
CA GLY A 679 14.90 6.50 15.42
C GLY A 679 14.22 5.41 16.25
N VAL A 680 14.28 5.49 17.58
CA VAL A 680 13.52 4.58 18.47
C VAL A 680 12.03 4.62 18.13
N ILE A 681 11.43 5.81 18.02
CA ILE A 681 10.01 5.97 17.65
C ILE A 681 9.74 5.39 16.27
N THR A 682 10.60 5.64 15.28
CA THR A 682 10.40 5.23 13.89
C THR A 682 10.22 3.72 13.77
N LEU A 683 11.20 2.95 14.22
CA LEU A 683 11.15 1.49 14.08
C LEU A 683 10.25 0.82 15.12
N ALA A 684 10.11 1.40 16.32
CA ALA A 684 9.14 0.90 17.29
C ALA A 684 7.69 1.05 16.78
N LEU A 685 7.39 2.16 16.08
CA LEU A 685 6.08 2.39 15.50
C LEU A 685 5.85 1.50 14.28
N GLU A 686 6.87 1.34 13.43
CA GLU A 686 6.84 0.41 12.30
C GLU A 686 6.48 -0.99 12.78
N VAL A 687 7.26 -1.59 13.70
CA VAL A 687 6.99 -2.95 14.24
C VAL A 687 5.59 -3.07 14.84
N LYS A 688 5.12 -2.06 15.60
CA LYS A 688 3.76 -2.08 16.19
C LYS A 688 2.66 -2.01 15.15
N TYR A 689 2.85 -1.20 14.12
CA TYR A 689 1.86 -1.06 13.05
C TYR A 689 1.86 -2.29 12.16
N MET A 690 3.02 -2.89 11.87
CA MET A 690 3.12 -4.20 11.22
C MET A 690 2.37 -5.26 12.02
N PHE A 691 2.56 -5.31 13.34
CA PHE A 691 1.84 -6.22 14.23
C PHE A 691 0.33 -6.00 14.17
N LEU A 692 -0.15 -4.77 14.36
CA LEU A 692 -1.59 -4.47 14.33
C LEU A 692 -2.21 -4.74 12.96
N LEU A 693 -1.53 -4.38 11.87
CA LEU A 693 -2.00 -4.67 10.50
C LEU A 693 -1.96 -6.16 10.19
N ALA A 694 -1.01 -6.94 10.72
CA ALA A 694 -1.04 -8.39 10.59
C ALA A 694 -2.31 -8.98 11.24
N VAL A 695 -2.72 -8.44 12.39
CA VAL A 695 -3.97 -8.80 13.07
C VAL A 695 -5.20 -8.37 12.27
N VAL A 696 -5.29 -7.12 11.81
CA VAL A 696 -6.55 -6.57 11.24
C VAL A 696 -6.65 -6.56 9.71
N ALA A 697 -5.53 -6.67 8.99
CA ALA A 697 -5.46 -6.63 7.52
C ALA A 697 -4.90 -7.92 6.90
N GLY A 698 -4.19 -8.75 7.67
CA GLY A 698 -3.74 -10.09 7.30
C GLY A 698 -2.22 -10.27 7.36
N ASN A 699 -1.76 -11.51 7.52
CA ASN A 699 -0.37 -11.87 7.76
C ASN A 699 0.28 -12.62 6.56
N SER A 700 -0.01 -12.19 5.33
CA SER A 700 0.61 -12.75 4.13
C SER A 700 1.90 -12.01 3.75
N SER A 701 2.74 -12.63 2.93
CA SER A 701 3.99 -12.04 2.42
C SER A 701 3.75 -10.81 1.53
N TYR A 702 2.59 -10.75 0.88
CA TYR A 702 2.12 -9.56 0.16
C TYR A 702 1.77 -8.41 1.10
N ALA A 703 1.05 -8.69 2.20
CA ALA A 703 0.66 -7.69 3.18
C ALA A 703 1.91 -7.04 3.81
N PHE A 704 2.93 -7.83 4.17
CA PHE A 704 4.21 -7.30 4.66
C PHE A 704 4.86 -6.32 3.68
N SER A 705 4.87 -6.66 2.38
CA SER A 705 5.45 -5.83 1.33
C SER A 705 4.70 -4.50 1.13
N LEU A 706 3.36 -4.52 1.24
CA LEU A 706 2.53 -3.32 1.20
C LEU A 706 2.81 -2.39 2.38
N MET A 707 2.90 -2.93 3.59
CA MET A 707 3.12 -2.15 4.79
C MET A 707 4.51 -1.45 4.76
N LEU A 708 5.55 -2.17 4.34
CA LEU A 708 6.89 -1.58 4.18
C LEU A 708 6.92 -0.51 3.07
N PHE A 709 6.25 -0.75 1.95
CA PHE A 709 6.09 0.24 0.87
C PHE A 709 5.44 1.53 1.37
N THR A 710 4.31 1.44 2.09
CA THR A 710 3.58 2.63 2.54
C THR A 710 4.35 3.42 3.59
N PHE A 711 5.04 2.75 4.51
CA PHE A 711 5.87 3.40 5.51
C PHE A 711 7.06 4.15 4.87
N LEU A 712 7.83 3.48 4.01
CA LEU A 712 8.97 4.09 3.32
C LEU A 712 8.54 5.22 2.37
N LEU A 713 7.42 5.06 1.66
CA LEU A 713 6.88 6.12 0.82
C LEU A 713 6.51 7.38 1.65
N GLY A 714 5.97 7.18 2.86
CA GLY A 714 5.73 8.26 3.83
C GLY A 714 7.02 8.98 4.21
N LEU A 715 8.06 8.25 4.61
CA LEU A 715 9.37 8.82 4.95
C LEU A 715 9.96 9.66 3.80
N ALA A 716 9.89 9.16 2.57
CA ALA A 716 10.40 9.87 1.41
C ALA A 716 9.58 11.12 1.07
N ALA A 717 8.25 11.02 1.10
CA ALA A 717 7.34 12.14 0.87
C ALA A 717 7.56 13.25 1.90
N GLY A 718 7.74 12.90 3.18
CA GLY A 718 8.04 13.84 4.26
C GLY A 718 9.31 14.64 4.00
N SER A 719 10.36 13.95 3.56
CA SER A 719 11.65 14.56 3.22
C SER A 719 11.57 15.51 2.01
N ILE A 720 10.69 15.22 1.04
CA ILE A 720 10.47 16.11 -0.11
C ILE A 720 9.67 17.33 0.30
N LEU A 721 8.57 17.14 1.04
CA LEU A 721 7.63 18.21 1.37
C LEU A 721 8.23 19.22 2.36
N ILE A 722 9.16 18.82 3.23
CA ILE A 722 9.73 19.71 4.24
C ILE A 722 10.73 20.74 3.70
N LYS A 723 11.16 20.60 2.43
CA LYS A 723 12.21 21.42 1.80
C LYS A 723 12.06 22.95 1.99
N PRO A 724 10.86 23.55 1.82
CA PRO A 724 10.67 24.99 2.02
C PRO A 724 10.99 25.46 3.45
N TRP A 725 10.86 24.57 4.44
CA TRP A 725 10.98 24.90 5.86
C TRP A 725 12.26 24.38 6.53
N LEU A 726 13.19 23.76 5.77
CA LEU A 726 14.43 23.16 6.31
C LEU A 726 15.28 24.14 7.14
N LYS A 727 15.23 25.43 6.82
CA LYS A 727 16.01 26.48 7.51
C LYS A 727 15.40 26.93 8.84
N SER A 728 14.17 26.51 9.15
CA SER A 728 13.41 26.97 10.31
C SER A 728 13.47 25.92 11.44
N PRO A 729 14.41 26.01 12.40
CA PRO A 729 14.58 24.98 13.43
C PRO A 729 13.35 24.82 14.33
N ASN A 730 12.52 25.86 14.46
CA ASN A 730 11.29 25.84 15.26
C ASN A 730 10.25 24.84 14.71
N ILE A 731 10.32 24.47 13.43
CA ILE A 731 9.38 23.52 12.85
C ILE A 731 9.57 22.11 13.43
N LEU A 732 10.76 21.79 13.94
CA LEU A 732 11.07 20.48 14.52
C LEU A 732 10.15 20.17 15.71
N ALA A 733 9.93 21.14 16.61
CA ALA A 733 9.03 20.98 17.75
C ALA A 733 7.56 20.77 17.30
N LEU A 734 7.14 21.50 16.27
CA LEU A 734 5.77 21.36 15.72
C LEU A 734 5.57 19.99 15.07
N LEU A 735 6.57 19.47 14.34
CA LEU A 735 6.53 18.14 13.76
C LEU A 735 6.45 17.05 14.83
N GLU A 736 7.20 17.17 15.92
CA GLU A 736 7.15 16.23 17.05
C GLU A 736 5.80 16.23 17.77
N PHE A 737 5.22 17.41 18.05
CA PHE A 737 3.86 17.47 18.59
C PHE A 737 2.83 16.87 17.63
N SER A 738 2.98 17.13 16.32
CA SER A 738 2.10 16.58 15.30
C SER A 738 2.23 15.05 15.24
N LEU A 739 3.44 14.52 15.38
CA LEU A 739 3.70 13.08 15.41
C LEU A 739 3.02 12.44 16.62
N ALA A 740 3.19 13.00 17.80
CA ALA A 740 2.49 12.55 19.01
C ALA A 740 0.96 12.54 18.82
N ALA A 741 0.40 13.61 18.27
CA ALA A 741 -1.04 13.72 18.03
C ALA A 741 -1.53 12.67 17.02
N VAL A 742 -0.84 12.48 15.89
CA VAL A 742 -1.22 11.52 14.85
C VAL A 742 -1.14 10.08 15.35
N ILE A 743 -0.10 9.73 16.12
CA ILE A 743 0.00 8.41 16.75
C ILE A 743 -1.20 8.15 17.67
N LEU A 744 -1.57 9.13 18.49
CA LEU A 744 -2.72 9.00 19.40
C LEU A 744 -4.06 8.96 18.66
N LEU A 745 -4.24 9.75 17.61
CA LEU A 745 -5.46 9.71 16.80
C LEU A 745 -5.64 8.37 16.09
N GLY A 746 -4.56 7.73 15.66
CA GLY A 746 -4.59 6.40 15.03
C GLY A 746 -5.19 5.30 15.92
N VAL A 747 -5.09 5.42 17.24
CA VAL A 747 -5.61 4.43 18.21
C VAL A 747 -7.11 4.19 18.03
N PHE A 748 -7.88 5.22 17.71
CA PHE A 748 -9.35 5.11 17.56
C PHE A 748 -9.76 4.27 16.34
N SER A 749 -8.89 4.11 15.35
CA SER A 749 -9.21 3.48 14.08
C SER A 749 -9.07 1.96 14.08
N TRP A 750 -8.14 1.41 14.88
CA TRP A 750 -7.76 -0.02 14.80
C TRP A 750 -8.93 -0.99 15.00
N GLN A 751 -9.79 -0.72 15.98
CA GLN A 751 -10.97 -1.55 16.28
C GLN A 751 -12.05 -1.52 15.18
N SER A 752 -12.06 -0.50 14.31
CA SER A 752 -13.06 -0.37 13.24
C SER A 752 -12.61 -0.99 11.91
N ILE A 753 -11.31 -1.30 11.76
CA ILE A 753 -10.74 -1.87 10.52
C ILE A 753 -11.32 -3.26 10.21
N PRO A 754 -11.46 -4.20 11.16
CA PRO A 754 -12.06 -5.50 10.86
C PRO A 754 -13.50 -5.37 10.35
N ALA A 755 -14.30 -4.50 10.96
CA ALA A 755 -15.66 -4.22 10.50
C ALA A 755 -15.72 -3.58 9.10
N TYR A 756 -14.67 -2.82 8.71
CA TYR A 756 -14.52 -2.30 7.35
C TYR A 756 -14.25 -3.43 6.36
N PHE A 757 -13.31 -4.35 6.64
CA PHE A 757 -13.10 -5.52 5.78
C PHE A 757 -14.35 -6.40 5.68
N ALA A 758 -15.04 -6.66 6.79
CA ALA A 758 -16.28 -7.43 6.82
C ALA A 758 -17.41 -6.81 5.98
N SER A 759 -17.38 -5.49 5.76
CA SER A 759 -18.38 -4.81 4.93
C SER A 759 -18.30 -5.15 3.44
N PHE A 760 -17.22 -5.81 3.01
CA PHE A 760 -17.01 -6.25 1.64
C PHE A 760 -17.46 -7.70 1.37
N ALA A 761 -17.91 -8.46 2.38
CA ALA A 761 -18.22 -9.90 2.25
C ALA A 761 -19.08 -10.23 1.02
N ASN A 762 -20.10 -9.40 0.76
CA ASN A 762 -21.06 -9.56 -0.33
C ASN A 762 -20.88 -8.51 -1.44
N TYR A 763 -19.73 -7.83 -1.50
CA TYR A 763 -19.48 -6.74 -2.43
C TYR A 763 -18.77 -7.26 -3.70
N PRO A 764 -19.41 -7.24 -4.89
CA PRO A 764 -18.89 -7.96 -6.07
C PRO A 764 -17.48 -7.56 -6.49
N SER A 765 -17.13 -6.27 -6.42
CA SER A 765 -15.80 -5.81 -6.83
C SER A 765 -14.67 -6.20 -5.87
N ALA A 766 -15.00 -6.66 -4.65
CA ALA A 766 -14.02 -7.13 -3.66
C ALA A 766 -13.84 -8.66 -3.68
N GLN A 767 -14.39 -9.37 -4.67
CA GLN A 767 -14.23 -10.82 -4.80
C GLN A 767 -12.94 -11.23 -5.54
N ALA A 768 -12.27 -10.30 -6.24
CA ALA A 768 -10.99 -10.56 -6.88
C ALA A 768 -9.82 -10.37 -5.90
N PHE A 769 -8.79 -11.23 -5.99
CA PHE A 769 -7.58 -11.12 -5.17
C PHE A 769 -6.93 -9.74 -5.27
N GLY A 770 -6.69 -9.25 -6.50
CA GLY A 770 -6.08 -7.93 -6.70
C GLY A 770 -6.90 -6.77 -6.10
N ALA A 771 -8.23 -6.89 -6.06
CA ALA A 771 -9.08 -5.89 -5.42
C ALA A 771 -8.95 -5.91 -3.90
N ARG A 772 -8.92 -7.10 -3.28
CA ARG A 772 -8.69 -7.23 -1.83
C ARG A 772 -7.31 -6.73 -1.42
N GLU A 773 -6.29 -7.01 -2.22
CA GLU A 773 -4.92 -6.50 -2.00
C GLU A 773 -4.86 -4.98 -2.13
N PHE A 774 -5.56 -4.39 -3.10
CA PHE A 774 -5.66 -2.94 -3.22
C PHE A 774 -6.34 -2.29 -2.00
N ILE A 775 -7.42 -2.89 -1.49
CA ILE A 775 -8.11 -2.44 -0.27
C ILE A 775 -7.16 -2.54 0.94
N ARG A 776 -6.45 -3.66 1.10
CA ARG A 776 -5.41 -3.81 2.15
C ARG A 776 -4.34 -2.74 2.04
N GLY A 777 -3.84 -2.48 0.82
CA GLY A 777 -2.85 -1.44 0.55
C GLY A 777 -3.33 -0.04 0.92
N LEU A 778 -4.60 0.28 0.65
CA LEU A 778 -5.23 1.54 1.06
C LEU A 778 -5.30 1.66 2.60
N VAL A 779 -5.71 0.59 3.30
CA VAL A 779 -5.74 0.56 4.77
C VAL A 779 -4.34 0.77 5.34
N CYS A 780 -3.33 0.06 4.81
CA CYS A 780 -1.93 0.23 5.20
C CYS A 780 -1.44 1.66 4.96
N PHE A 781 -1.80 2.25 3.81
CA PHE A 781 -1.45 3.63 3.49
C PHE A 781 -2.06 4.60 4.49
N CYS A 782 -3.37 4.52 4.75
CA CYS A 782 -4.05 5.40 5.68
C CYS A 782 -3.55 5.27 7.12
N ALA A 783 -3.17 4.06 7.56
CA ALA A 783 -2.67 3.81 8.91
C ALA A 783 -1.21 4.26 9.10
N MET A 784 -0.33 3.94 8.16
CA MET A 784 1.13 4.10 8.32
C MET A 784 1.68 5.39 7.71
N PHE A 785 1.11 5.87 6.60
CA PHE A 785 1.64 7.02 5.86
C PHE A 785 1.65 8.31 6.69
N PRO A 786 0.60 8.69 7.46
CA PRO A 786 0.60 9.96 8.18
C PRO A 786 1.75 10.13 9.21
N PRO A 787 2.01 9.18 10.13
CA PRO A 787 3.15 9.30 11.04
C PRO A 787 4.49 9.15 10.30
N ALA A 788 4.59 8.25 9.30
CA ALA A 788 5.81 8.11 8.50
C ALA A 788 6.16 9.40 7.75
N LEU A 789 5.16 10.13 7.25
CA LEU A 789 5.34 11.44 6.62
C LEU A 789 6.00 12.44 7.56
N LEU A 790 5.55 12.49 8.82
CA LEU A 790 6.10 13.40 9.82
C LEU A 790 7.52 13.01 10.21
N ILE A 791 7.78 11.71 10.43
CA ILE A 791 9.13 11.19 10.69
C ILE A 791 10.08 11.52 9.53
N GLY A 792 9.63 11.32 8.30
CA GLY A 792 10.36 11.65 7.08
C GLY A 792 10.70 13.14 6.96
N ALA A 793 9.87 14.02 7.52
CA ALA A 793 10.12 15.46 7.59
C ALA A 793 11.06 15.85 8.75
N ILE A 794 10.96 15.17 9.89
CA ILE A 794 11.79 15.41 11.09
C ILE A 794 13.27 15.17 10.76
N TYR A 795 13.59 14.07 10.07
CA TYR A 795 14.97 13.66 9.82
C TYR A 795 15.81 14.73 9.08
N PRO A 796 15.42 15.27 7.91
CA PRO A 796 16.21 16.30 7.22
C PRO A 796 16.35 17.62 8.01
N VAL A 797 15.33 18.00 8.79
CA VAL A 797 15.38 19.21 9.63
C VAL A 797 16.38 19.03 10.77
N ALA A 798 16.34 17.88 11.45
CA ALA A 798 17.30 17.56 12.52
C ALA A 798 18.73 17.46 11.97
N MET A 799 18.92 16.81 10.82
CA MET A 799 20.21 16.75 10.13
C MET A 799 20.75 18.14 9.76
N ASN A 800 19.90 19.07 9.32
CA ASN A 800 20.31 20.45 9.07
C ASN A 800 20.74 21.18 10.36
N CYS A 801 20.04 20.96 11.48
CA CYS A 801 20.44 21.49 12.79
C CYS A 801 21.82 20.94 13.24
N VAL A 802 22.12 19.68 12.96
CA VAL A 802 23.45 19.09 13.24
C VAL A 802 24.52 19.71 12.33
N ALA A 803 24.28 19.77 11.02
CA ALA A 803 25.25 20.33 10.06
C ALA A 803 25.63 21.78 10.40
N THR A 804 24.65 22.59 10.84
CA THR A 804 24.86 23.97 11.25
C THR A 804 25.55 24.12 12.61
N ALA A 805 25.39 23.15 13.51
CA ALA A 805 26.06 23.14 14.81
C ALA A 805 27.55 22.72 14.73
N PHE A 806 27.94 21.99 13.67
CA PHE A 806 29.31 21.50 13.46
C PHE A 806 29.88 21.88 12.07
N PRO A 807 30.05 23.19 11.76
CA PRO A 807 30.37 23.67 10.42
C PRO A 807 31.78 23.28 9.91
N ASN A 808 32.72 22.99 10.81
CA ASN A 808 34.10 22.62 10.43
C ASN A 808 34.17 21.21 9.82
N HIS A 809 33.33 20.28 10.30
CA HIS A 809 33.31 18.89 9.86
C HIS A 809 31.87 18.38 9.65
N PRO A 810 31.10 18.99 8.73
CA PRO A 810 29.67 18.73 8.63
C PRO A 810 29.38 17.32 8.11
N ILE A 811 30.23 16.75 7.25
CA ILE A 811 30.06 15.37 6.75
C ILE A 811 30.28 14.34 7.86
N VAL A 812 31.28 14.54 8.73
CA VAL A 812 31.53 13.69 9.90
C VAL A 812 30.34 13.76 10.87
N ALA A 813 29.87 14.97 11.16
CA ALA A 813 28.73 15.18 12.05
C ALA A 813 27.44 14.55 11.50
N LEU A 814 27.18 14.68 10.19
CA LEU A 814 26.04 14.03 9.53
C LEU A 814 26.16 12.51 9.49
N GLY A 815 27.38 11.97 9.30
CA GLY A 815 27.62 10.52 9.40
C GLY A 815 27.32 9.97 10.80
N LEU A 816 27.82 10.65 11.84
CA LEU A 816 27.52 10.31 13.24
C LEU A 816 26.04 10.46 13.58
N ALA A 817 25.39 11.51 13.08
CA ALA A 817 23.95 11.73 13.27
C ALA A 817 23.11 10.61 12.63
N ASN A 818 23.49 10.18 11.43
CA ASN A 818 22.84 9.03 10.77
C ASN A 818 23.11 7.71 11.50
N SER A 819 24.34 7.52 12.02
CA SER A 819 24.68 6.39 12.88
C SER A 819 23.80 6.36 14.13
N LEU A 820 23.66 7.49 14.84
CA LEU A 820 22.83 7.58 16.05
C LEU A 820 21.35 7.34 15.77
N ASN A 821 20.81 7.86 14.67
CA ASN A 821 19.45 7.55 14.24
C ASN A 821 19.26 6.05 14.02
N THR A 822 20.20 5.41 13.33
CA THR A 822 20.15 3.97 13.05
C THR A 822 20.35 3.12 14.31
N SER A 823 21.18 3.57 15.25
CA SER A 823 21.28 2.94 16.58
C SER A 823 19.97 3.07 17.37
N GLY A 824 19.32 4.23 17.30
CA GLY A 824 17.98 4.43 17.84
C GLY A 824 16.96 3.47 17.23
N ASN A 825 16.98 3.29 15.91
CA ASN A 825 16.15 2.32 15.21
C ASN A 825 16.32 0.88 15.77
N ILE A 826 17.56 0.43 15.95
CA ILE A 826 17.88 -0.89 16.53
C ILE A 826 17.28 -1.03 17.93
N VAL A 827 17.48 -0.02 18.79
CA VAL A 827 16.89 0.01 20.13
C VAL A 827 15.36 -0.03 20.04
N GLY A 828 14.76 0.69 19.10
CA GLY A 828 13.31 0.69 18.86
C GLY A 828 12.74 -0.69 18.52
N VAL A 829 13.38 -1.42 17.60
CA VAL A 829 12.98 -2.80 17.23
C VAL A 829 13.10 -3.74 18.43
N LEU A 830 14.27 -3.77 19.09
CA LEU A 830 14.54 -4.70 20.18
C LEU A 830 13.66 -4.41 21.41
N LEU A 831 13.55 -3.14 21.80
CA LEU A 831 12.73 -2.70 22.93
C LEU A 831 11.25 -3.04 22.68
N THR A 832 10.76 -2.80 21.46
CA THR A 832 9.35 -3.08 21.14
C THR A 832 9.04 -4.56 21.14
N SER A 833 9.90 -5.35 20.51
CA SER A 833 9.65 -6.77 20.26
C SER A 833 9.79 -7.61 21.53
N PHE A 834 10.77 -7.31 22.39
CA PHE A 834 11.09 -8.13 23.56
C PHE A 834 10.63 -7.56 24.89
N VAL A 835 10.30 -6.26 24.96
CA VAL A 835 9.92 -5.61 26.22
C VAL A 835 8.52 -5.00 26.15
N LEU A 836 8.27 -4.08 25.21
CA LEU A 836 7.02 -3.30 25.24
C LEU A 836 5.78 -4.14 24.93
N ILE A 837 5.76 -4.89 23.81
CA ILE A 837 4.59 -5.69 23.45
C ILE A 837 4.33 -6.81 24.48
N PRO A 838 5.32 -7.67 24.83
CA PRO A 838 5.05 -8.77 25.76
C PRO A 838 4.69 -8.33 27.18
N ALA A 839 5.26 -7.22 27.68
CA ALA A 839 5.04 -6.80 29.08
C ALA A 839 3.86 -5.83 29.24
N LEU A 840 3.59 -4.98 28.25
CA LEU A 840 2.64 -3.86 28.37
C LEU A 840 1.47 -3.94 27.37
N GLY A 841 1.54 -4.84 26.39
CA GLY A 841 0.61 -4.89 25.27
C GLY A 841 0.79 -3.72 24.29
N VAL A 842 0.19 -3.83 23.12
CA VAL A 842 0.39 -2.93 21.99
C VAL A 842 -0.22 -1.53 22.23
N LEU A 843 -1.35 -1.45 22.93
CA LEU A 843 -2.02 -0.16 23.21
C LEU A 843 -1.16 0.76 24.10
N LEU A 844 -0.70 0.25 25.24
CA LEU A 844 0.13 1.03 26.17
C LEU A 844 1.47 1.37 25.52
N SER A 845 2.00 0.43 24.73
CA SER A 845 3.21 0.63 23.96
C SER A 845 3.10 1.78 22.94
N ILE A 846 1.95 1.96 22.27
CA ILE A 846 1.70 3.11 21.37
C ILE A 846 1.65 4.42 22.16
N LYS A 847 0.96 4.42 23.31
CA LYS A 847 0.87 5.57 24.22
C LYS A 847 2.26 6.02 24.69
N ILE A 848 3.15 5.09 25.03
CA ILE A 848 4.54 5.38 25.43
C ILE A 848 5.32 6.08 24.31
N LEU A 849 5.20 5.64 23.05
CA LEU A 849 5.87 6.30 21.92
C LEU A 849 5.35 7.71 21.68
N ALA A 850 4.03 7.91 21.80
CA ALA A 850 3.44 9.24 21.70
C ALA A 850 3.91 10.16 22.83
N CYS A 851 4.02 9.65 24.08
CA CYS A 851 4.59 10.39 25.20
C CYS A 851 6.07 10.75 24.95
N LEU A 852 6.86 9.84 24.39
CA LEU A 852 8.25 10.11 24.04
C LEU A 852 8.37 11.24 23.00
N ALA A 853 7.59 11.18 21.91
CA ALA A 853 7.53 12.26 20.91
C ALA A 853 7.09 13.60 21.54
N PHE A 854 6.10 13.57 22.43
CA PHE A 854 5.63 14.73 23.16
C PHE A 854 6.71 15.33 24.07
N THR A 855 7.49 14.49 24.78
CA THR A 855 8.62 14.94 25.62
C THR A 855 9.72 15.59 24.77
N LEU A 856 10.05 15.02 23.60
CA LEU A 856 10.99 15.63 22.66
C LEU A 856 10.48 16.99 22.18
N ALA A 857 9.19 17.11 21.88
CA ALA A 857 8.57 18.37 21.47
C ALA A 857 8.65 19.46 22.56
N ILE A 858 8.47 19.09 23.83
CA ILE A 858 8.63 19.99 24.98
C ILE A 858 10.09 20.42 25.13
N MET A 859 11.05 19.47 25.10
CA MET A 859 12.48 19.77 25.20
C MET A 859 12.92 20.80 24.17
N LEU A 860 12.47 20.63 22.91
CA LEU A 860 12.71 21.58 21.84
C LEU A 860 12.04 22.93 22.17
N SER A 861 10.75 22.94 22.51
CA SER A 861 9.97 24.16 22.76
C SER A 861 10.53 25.02 23.91
N VAL A 862 10.98 24.40 25.00
CA VAL A 862 11.62 25.09 26.14
C VAL A 862 12.91 25.80 25.70
N SER A 863 13.62 25.24 24.74
CA SER A 863 14.87 25.81 24.23
C SER A 863 14.64 26.93 23.21
N PHE A 864 13.41 27.04 22.68
CA PHE A 864 12.96 28.08 21.76
C PHE A 864 12.08 29.17 22.43
N ILE A 865 12.03 29.25 23.77
CA ILE A 865 11.10 30.10 24.55
C ILE A 865 11.08 31.58 24.14
N LYS A 866 12.20 32.18 23.71
CA LYS A 866 12.22 33.59 23.24
C LYS A 866 11.37 33.83 21.98
N ASN A 867 10.89 32.78 21.32
CA ASN A 867 10.07 32.81 20.11
C ASN A 867 8.88 31.81 20.17
N SER A 868 8.43 31.44 21.38
CA SER A 868 7.37 30.42 21.57
C SER A 868 6.09 30.81 20.82
N ASN A 869 5.79 30.06 19.77
CA ASN A 869 4.65 30.28 18.90
C ASN A 869 3.39 29.73 19.59
N LYS A 870 2.30 30.50 19.62
CA LYS A 870 0.99 30.07 20.18
C LYS A 870 0.53 28.71 19.65
N LEU A 871 0.98 28.34 18.45
CA LEU A 871 0.75 27.03 17.85
C LEU A 871 1.28 25.86 18.68
N ASN A 872 2.46 25.95 19.30
CA ASN A 872 3.02 24.85 20.08
C ASN A 872 2.15 24.53 21.30
N ILE A 873 1.58 25.56 21.95
CA ILE A 873 0.66 25.40 23.07
C ILE A 873 -0.63 24.72 22.62
N ILE A 874 -1.20 25.14 21.48
CA ILE A 874 -2.41 24.52 20.92
C ILE A 874 -2.18 23.04 20.63
N PHE A 875 -1.08 22.70 19.95
CA PHE A 875 -0.75 21.31 19.65
C PHE A 875 -0.47 20.49 20.92
N ALA A 876 0.20 21.07 21.92
CA ALA A 876 0.40 20.40 23.20
C ALA A 876 -0.94 20.09 23.89
N LEU A 877 -1.87 21.04 23.92
CA LEU A 877 -3.22 20.85 24.46
C LEU A 877 -4.00 19.77 23.69
N ILE A 878 -3.89 19.75 22.35
CA ILE A 878 -4.50 18.70 21.52
C ILE A 878 -3.97 17.33 21.93
N VAL A 879 -2.65 17.17 22.06
CA VAL A 879 -2.05 15.89 22.48
C VAL A 879 -2.58 15.44 23.85
N VAL A 880 -2.63 16.36 24.83
CA VAL A 880 -3.14 16.06 26.19
C VAL A 880 -4.61 15.67 26.16
N VAL A 881 -5.45 16.40 25.42
CA VAL A 881 -6.89 16.09 25.31
C VAL A 881 -7.08 14.74 24.64
N VAL A 882 -6.43 14.50 23.48
CA VAL A 882 -6.54 13.24 22.74
C VAL A 882 -6.07 12.06 23.59
N PHE A 883 -4.97 12.21 24.34
CA PHE A 883 -4.48 11.17 25.25
C PHE A 883 -5.52 10.81 26.32
N TYR A 884 -6.20 11.80 26.89
CA TYR A 884 -7.20 11.59 27.95
C TYR A 884 -8.47 10.87 27.46
N ILE A 885 -8.92 11.15 26.23
CA ILE A 885 -10.15 10.56 25.66
C ILE A 885 -9.94 9.17 25.04
N GLN A 886 -8.71 8.65 25.00
CA GLN A 886 -8.43 7.35 24.40
C GLN A 886 -9.07 6.18 25.16
N PRO A 887 -9.38 5.07 24.47
CA PRO A 887 -9.85 3.86 25.13
C PRO A 887 -8.80 3.32 26.12
N LYS A 888 -9.29 2.72 27.21
CA LYS A 888 -8.44 2.08 28.23
C LYS A 888 -7.89 0.74 27.76
N SER A 889 -8.67 -0.02 26.99
CA SER A 889 -8.32 -1.30 26.36
C SER A 889 -8.90 -1.38 24.95
N PHE A 890 -8.32 -2.25 24.11
CA PHE A 890 -8.95 -2.60 22.85
C PHE A 890 -10.13 -3.56 23.06
N ASN A 891 -11.08 -3.53 22.12
CA ASN A 891 -12.08 -4.58 22.02
C ASN A 891 -11.49 -5.78 21.23
N TYR A 892 -10.96 -6.76 21.97
CA TYR A 892 -10.32 -7.94 21.39
C TYR A 892 -11.29 -8.85 20.63
N THR A 893 -12.58 -8.81 20.94
CA THR A 893 -13.62 -9.52 20.16
C THR A 893 -13.67 -9.01 18.72
N GLU A 894 -13.65 -7.68 18.52
CA GLU A 894 -13.68 -7.07 17.20
C GLU A 894 -12.36 -7.28 16.44
N LEU A 895 -11.22 -7.10 17.15
CA LEU A 895 -9.89 -7.33 16.56
C LEU A 895 -9.69 -8.78 16.12
N ALA A 896 -10.22 -9.75 16.87
CA ALA A 896 -10.14 -11.17 16.57
C ALA A 896 -11.32 -11.69 15.71
N SER A 897 -12.09 -10.83 15.06
CA SER A 897 -13.26 -11.24 14.25
C SER A 897 -12.92 -12.09 13.01
N GLY A 898 -11.66 -12.12 12.58
CA GLY A 898 -11.18 -12.88 11.42
C GLY A 898 -11.52 -12.24 10.06
N ALA A 899 -12.07 -11.03 10.05
CA ALA A 899 -12.48 -10.31 8.84
C ALA A 899 -11.31 -10.00 7.90
N ASN A 900 -10.09 -9.93 8.44
CA ASN A 900 -8.85 -9.74 7.70
C ASN A 900 -8.57 -10.85 6.68
N VAL A 901 -9.04 -12.08 6.91
CA VAL A 901 -8.73 -13.23 6.05
C VAL A 901 -9.69 -13.30 4.85
N TYR A 902 -11.00 -13.35 5.12
CA TYR A 902 -12.02 -13.64 4.10
C TYR A 902 -12.93 -12.45 3.76
N PHE A 903 -12.61 -11.25 4.28
CA PHE A 903 -13.44 -10.04 4.15
C PHE A 903 -14.86 -10.24 4.70
N SER A 904 -14.99 -11.13 5.68
CA SER A 904 -16.23 -11.48 6.36
C SER A 904 -15.95 -11.77 7.84
N ALA A 905 -16.80 -11.25 8.73
CA ALA A 905 -16.66 -11.51 10.17
C ALA A 905 -17.15 -12.92 10.50
N LEU A 906 -16.28 -13.74 11.08
CA LEU A 906 -16.57 -15.16 11.38
C LEU A 906 -17.39 -15.34 12.67
N ASN A 907 -17.46 -14.31 13.53
CA ASN A 907 -18.32 -14.24 14.72
C ASN A 907 -18.27 -15.48 15.64
N TRP A 908 -17.06 -15.91 15.99
CA TRP A 908 -16.83 -17.10 16.84
C TRP A 908 -17.37 -16.98 18.27
N GLY A 909 -17.52 -15.77 18.80
CA GLY A 909 -17.95 -15.54 20.18
C GLY A 909 -17.33 -14.29 20.79
N GLU A 910 -17.48 -14.13 22.11
CA GLU A 910 -16.87 -13.04 22.88
C GLU A 910 -15.49 -13.46 23.41
N SER A 911 -14.50 -12.57 23.32
CA SER A 911 -13.16 -12.81 23.85
C SER A 911 -13.18 -12.89 25.37
N ILE A 912 -12.77 -14.02 25.94
CA ILE A 912 -12.67 -14.25 27.39
C ILE A 912 -11.24 -14.17 27.90
N ASP A 913 -10.24 -14.39 27.04
CA ASP A 913 -8.83 -14.28 27.36
C ASP A 913 -8.02 -13.96 26.09
N HIS A 914 -6.86 -13.33 26.24
CA HIS A 914 -6.00 -12.97 25.12
C HIS A 914 -4.54 -12.82 25.54
N ALA A 915 -3.66 -12.92 24.55
CA ALA A 915 -2.25 -12.66 24.69
C ALA A 915 -1.70 -11.99 23.42
N GLU A 916 -0.72 -11.13 23.62
CA GLU A 916 -0.04 -10.40 22.55
C GLU A 916 1.46 -10.68 22.60
N SER A 917 2.00 -11.27 21.53
CA SER A 917 3.43 -11.48 21.35
C SER A 917 3.80 -11.43 19.89
N ILE A 918 5.07 -11.17 19.57
CA ILE A 918 5.49 -11.16 18.16
C ILE A 918 5.26 -12.52 17.50
N ASP A 919 5.69 -13.60 18.15
CA ASP A 919 5.61 -14.96 17.60
C ASP A 919 4.15 -15.47 17.51
N GLY A 920 3.32 -15.13 18.51
CA GLY A 920 1.93 -15.55 18.58
C GLY A 920 0.92 -14.58 17.96
N GLY A 921 1.33 -13.40 17.51
CA GLY A 921 0.42 -12.34 17.09
C GLY A 921 -0.54 -11.94 18.22
N LEU A 922 -1.82 -11.82 17.88
CA LEU A 922 -2.93 -11.77 18.84
C LEU A 922 -3.54 -13.18 18.97
N THR A 923 -3.22 -13.88 20.06
CA THR A 923 -3.87 -15.17 20.39
C THR A 923 -5.05 -14.89 21.32
N THR A 924 -6.25 -15.36 20.96
CA THR A 924 -7.46 -15.16 21.77
C THR A 924 -8.20 -16.46 22.02
N VAL A 925 -8.84 -16.54 23.19
CA VAL A 925 -9.86 -17.56 23.48
C VAL A 925 -11.20 -16.87 23.48
N VAL A 926 -12.10 -17.33 22.61
CA VAL A 926 -13.45 -16.80 22.50
C VAL A 926 -14.47 -17.83 22.95
N LEU A 927 -15.55 -17.36 23.56
CA LEU A 927 -16.67 -18.19 24.03
C LEU A 927 -17.90 -17.89 23.17
N ASN A 928 -18.49 -18.93 22.57
CA ASN A 928 -19.67 -18.77 21.74
C ASN A 928 -20.89 -18.23 22.53
N LYS A 929 -21.90 -17.72 21.83
CA LYS A 929 -23.10 -17.12 22.44
C LYS A 929 -23.83 -18.05 23.41
N ASN A 930 -23.81 -19.35 23.14
CA ASN A 930 -24.46 -20.37 23.97
C ASN A 930 -23.60 -20.77 25.19
N GLN A 931 -22.43 -20.15 25.38
CA GLN A 931 -21.48 -20.39 26.46
C GLN A 931 -21.01 -21.85 26.62
N GLN A 932 -21.00 -22.62 25.52
CA GLN A 932 -20.62 -24.04 25.53
C GLN A 932 -19.29 -24.30 24.83
N VAL A 933 -19.01 -23.56 23.75
CA VAL A 933 -17.85 -23.81 22.90
C VAL A 933 -16.83 -22.70 23.08
N LYS A 934 -15.66 -23.08 23.59
CA LYS A 934 -14.45 -22.25 23.59
C LYS A 934 -13.69 -22.51 22.30
N THR A 935 -13.25 -21.45 21.64
CA THR A 935 -12.46 -21.52 20.41
C THR A 935 -11.15 -20.77 20.59
N LEU A 936 -10.05 -21.41 20.21
CA LEU A 936 -8.71 -20.81 20.19
C LEU A 936 -8.48 -20.18 18.81
N LEU A 937 -8.09 -18.90 18.80
CA LEU A 937 -7.83 -18.13 17.60
C LEU A 937 -6.43 -17.53 17.65
N THR A 938 -5.80 -17.39 16.49
CA THR A 938 -4.59 -16.60 16.27
C THR A 938 -4.84 -15.61 15.15
N ASN A 939 -4.71 -14.31 15.41
CA ASN A 939 -5.04 -13.22 14.48
C ASN A 939 -6.46 -13.35 13.88
N GLY A 940 -7.41 -13.81 14.69
CA GLY A 940 -8.79 -14.08 14.28
C GLY A 940 -8.99 -15.34 13.41
N LYS A 941 -7.94 -16.11 13.13
CA LYS A 941 -8.00 -17.40 12.43
C LYS A 941 -8.14 -18.55 13.42
N PHE A 942 -9.05 -19.47 13.12
CA PHE A 942 -9.32 -20.69 13.86
C PHE A 942 -8.09 -21.59 14.00
N GLN A 943 -7.79 -22.01 15.24
CA GLN A 943 -6.73 -22.99 15.57
C GLN A 943 -7.27 -24.26 16.28
N GLY A 944 -8.57 -24.27 16.64
CA GLY A 944 -9.23 -25.41 17.29
C GLY A 944 -10.30 -24.98 18.31
N ASN A 945 -11.22 -25.88 18.67
CA ASN A 945 -12.23 -25.64 19.70
C ASN A 945 -12.56 -26.93 20.49
N ASN A 946 -13.45 -26.84 21.47
CA ASN A 946 -13.90 -27.97 22.29
C ASN A 946 -15.27 -28.56 21.88
N ALA A 947 -15.71 -28.36 20.64
CA ALA A 947 -16.97 -28.91 20.15
C ALA A 947 -16.85 -30.43 19.96
N LEU A 948 -17.56 -31.21 20.80
CA LEU A 948 -17.50 -32.68 20.80
C LEU A 948 -17.93 -33.30 19.45
N LYS A 949 -18.93 -32.71 18.78
CA LYS A 949 -19.38 -33.16 17.46
C LYS A 949 -18.70 -32.35 16.36
N GLY A 950 -18.20 -33.02 15.33
CA GLY A 950 -17.49 -32.38 14.23
C GLY A 950 -16.01 -32.17 14.55
N GLU A 951 -15.66 -31.09 15.23
CA GLU A 951 -14.26 -30.66 15.40
C GLU A 951 -13.41 -31.65 16.21
N MET A 952 -13.85 -32.01 17.41
CA MET A 952 -13.07 -32.95 18.24
C MET A 952 -13.01 -34.36 17.63
N GLN A 953 -14.03 -34.77 16.89
CA GLN A 953 -13.99 -36.01 16.09
C GLN A 953 -12.94 -35.92 14.98
N ALA A 954 -12.84 -34.76 14.32
CA ALA A 954 -11.85 -34.52 13.27
C ALA A 954 -10.42 -34.50 13.83
N GLN A 955 -10.14 -33.67 14.85
CA GLN A 955 -8.81 -33.59 15.50
C GLN A 955 -8.35 -34.95 16.04
N THR A 956 -9.27 -35.70 16.67
CA THR A 956 -8.95 -37.07 17.12
C THR A 956 -8.63 -37.98 15.93
N GLY A 957 -9.39 -37.89 14.84
CA GLY A 957 -9.12 -38.63 13.61
C GLY A 957 -7.76 -38.27 12.98
N PHE A 958 -7.35 -37.01 13.01
CA PHE A 958 -6.03 -36.56 12.52
C PHE A 958 -4.89 -37.27 13.25
N ALA A 959 -5.00 -37.32 14.59
CA ALA A 959 -4.02 -37.95 15.45
C ALA A 959 -4.00 -39.49 15.34
N LEU A 960 -5.15 -40.11 15.08
CA LEU A 960 -5.28 -41.56 14.94
C LEU A 960 -4.83 -42.08 13.56
N ALA A 961 -5.00 -41.30 12.49
CA ALA A 961 -4.64 -41.70 11.13
C ALA A 961 -3.20 -42.26 10.98
N PRO A 962 -2.13 -41.59 11.47
CA PRO A 962 -0.78 -42.14 11.34
C PRO A 962 -0.54 -43.41 12.15
N LEU A 963 -1.32 -43.66 13.21
CA LEU A 963 -1.20 -44.87 14.03
C LEU A 963 -1.67 -46.11 13.27
N LEU A 964 -2.43 -45.94 12.17
CA LEU A 964 -2.73 -47.02 11.24
C LEU A 964 -1.53 -47.46 10.39
N HIS A 965 -0.42 -46.72 10.43
CA HIS A 965 0.76 -47.04 9.63
C HIS A 965 1.92 -47.55 10.48
N THR A 966 1.89 -47.31 11.80
CA THR A 966 2.98 -47.69 12.70
C THR A 966 2.48 -48.19 14.05
N ASP A 967 3.11 -49.25 14.55
CA ASP A 967 2.98 -49.79 15.91
C ASP A 967 4.14 -49.37 16.83
N ALA A 968 5.14 -48.67 16.31
CA ALA A 968 6.27 -48.17 17.10
C ALA A 968 5.83 -47.03 18.03
N ARG A 969 6.23 -47.09 19.30
CA ARG A 969 5.82 -46.16 20.37
C ARG A 969 7.00 -45.68 21.22
N GLU A 970 8.18 -45.49 20.63
CA GLU A 970 9.36 -45.04 21.37
C GLU A 970 9.45 -43.52 21.45
N ARG A 971 9.40 -42.84 20.29
CA ARG A 971 9.51 -41.37 20.24
C ARG A 971 8.63 -40.77 19.16
N ALA A 972 7.78 -39.81 19.54
CA ALA A 972 7.00 -38.97 18.63
C ALA A 972 7.41 -37.50 18.74
N LEU A 973 7.27 -36.77 17.64
CA LEU A 973 7.37 -35.31 17.57
C LEU A 973 6.06 -34.75 17.06
N VAL A 974 5.53 -33.71 17.71
CA VAL A 974 4.39 -32.92 17.23
C VAL A 974 4.85 -31.48 17.03
N ILE A 975 4.77 -31.00 15.79
CA ILE A 975 5.02 -29.60 15.43
C ILE A 975 3.65 -28.91 15.29
N GLY A 976 3.38 -27.95 16.16
CA GLY A 976 2.09 -27.28 16.34
C GLY A 976 1.28 -27.90 17.48
N TYR A 977 0.95 -27.11 18.50
CA TYR A 977 0.22 -27.59 19.69
C TYR A 977 -1.29 -27.41 19.57
N GLY A 978 -1.74 -26.25 19.05
CA GLY A 978 -3.17 -25.93 18.96
C GLY A 978 -3.88 -26.04 20.31
N THR A 979 -4.95 -26.85 20.38
CA THR A 979 -5.66 -27.15 21.65
C THR A 979 -4.95 -28.22 22.50
N GLY A 980 -3.94 -28.90 21.96
CA GLY A 980 -3.22 -30.02 22.55
C GLY A 980 -3.85 -31.40 22.32
N ALA A 981 -4.88 -31.52 21.47
CA ALA A 981 -5.58 -32.77 21.20
C ALA A 981 -4.66 -33.88 20.67
N THR A 982 -3.91 -33.63 19.60
CA THR A 982 -3.01 -34.63 18.99
C THR A 982 -1.90 -35.06 19.93
N SER A 983 -1.30 -34.11 20.63
CA SER A 983 -0.26 -34.40 21.63
C SER A 983 -0.80 -35.35 22.72
N ARG A 984 -2.02 -35.11 23.21
CA ARG A 984 -2.68 -36.03 24.16
C ARG A 984 -2.89 -37.41 23.56
N VAL A 985 -3.47 -37.51 22.36
CA VAL A 985 -3.74 -38.81 21.72
C VAL A 985 -2.46 -39.63 21.59
N LEU A 986 -1.37 -39.01 21.13
CA LEU A 986 -0.09 -39.71 21.01
C LEU A 986 0.47 -40.13 22.39
N ASN A 987 0.37 -39.27 23.41
CA ASN A 987 0.78 -39.64 24.77
C ASN A 987 -0.04 -40.83 25.32
N GLU A 988 -1.37 -40.78 25.21
CA GLU A 988 -2.30 -41.82 25.71
C GLU A 988 -2.25 -43.12 24.91
N THR A 989 -1.75 -43.08 23.66
CA THR A 989 -1.44 -44.28 22.87
C THR A 989 -0.23 -45.05 23.44
N GLY A 990 0.61 -44.41 24.27
CA GLY A 990 1.72 -45.05 24.97
C GLY A 990 3.11 -44.77 24.39
N PHE A 991 3.31 -43.65 23.68
CA PHE A 991 4.65 -43.23 23.29
C PHE A 991 5.53 -42.95 24.52
N LYS A 992 6.73 -43.56 24.59
CA LYS A 992 7.65 -43.38 25.74
C LYS A 992 8.15 -41.94 25.88
N ASN A 993 8.42 -41.29 24.75
CA ASN A 993 8.86 -39.90 24.69
C ASN A 993 8.03 -39.13 23.64
N LEU A 994 7.56 -37.94 23.99
CA LEU A 994 6.82 -37.05 23.10
C LEU A 994 7.47 -35.66 23.17
N ASP A 995 8.05 -35.23 22.06
CA ASP A 995 8.51 -33.86 21.91
C ASP A 995 7.38 -33.02 21.29
N ILE A 996 7.02 -31.91 21.91
CA ILE A 996 6.05 -30.93 21.41
C ILE A 996 6.82 -29.66 21.06
N VAL A 997 6.64 -29.17 19.84
CA VAL A 997 7.29 -27.95 19.36
C VAL A 997 6.24 -26.99 18.84
N ASP A 998 6.18 -25.79 19.40
CA ASP A 998 5.31 -24.72 18.90
C ASP A 998 6.10 -23.40 18.87
N LEU A 999 5.82 -22.55 17.88
CA LEU A 999 6.45 -21.25 17.75
C LEU A 999 5.96 -20.28 18.85
N SER A 1000 4.70 -20.41 19.28
CA SER A 1000 4.03 -19.48 20.17
C SER A 1000 3.87 -20.04 21.58
N SER A 1001 4.52 -19.39 22.55
CA SER A 1001 4.26 -19.65 23.98
C SER A 1001 2.82 -19.34 24.38
N ASP A 1002 2.17 -18.41 23.69
CA ASP A 1002 0.80 -17.99 24.01
C ASP A 1002 -0.23 -19.06 23.65
N ILE A 1003 -0.02 -19.79 22.54
CA ILE A 1003 -0.85 -20.95 22.17
C ILE A 1003 -0.78 -22.00 23.27
N VAL A 1004 0.43 -22.39 23.66
CA VAL A 1004 0.64 -23.41 24.70
C VAL A 1004 0.01 -23.01 26.04
N ARG A 1005 0.26 -21.77 26.49
CA ARG A 1005 -0.28 -21.27 27.76
C ARG A 1005 -1.81 -21.24 27.76
N LEU A 1006 -2.42 -20.61 26.74
CA LEU A 1006 -3.87 -20.46 26.68
C LEU A 1006 -4.58 -21.79 26.44
N ALA A 1007 -3.97 -22.71 25.67
CA ALA A 1007 -4.49 -24.06 25.49
C ALA A 1007 -4.51 -24.84 26.81
N ASN A 1008 -3.42 -24.83 27.58
CA ASN A 1008 -3.36 -25.50 28.89
C ASN A 1008 -4.35 -24.92 29.90
N GLN A 1009 -4.55 -23.60 29.88
CA GLN A 1009 -5.46 -22.91 30.79
C GLN A 1009 -6.94 -23.14 30.44
N HIS A 1010 -7.31 -23.07 29.14
CA HIS A 1010 -8.71 -23.03 28.72
C HIS A 1010 -9.25 -24.34 28.17
N PHE A 1011 -8.38 -25.26 27.75
CA PHE A 1011 -8.73 -26.56 27.16
C PHE A 1011 -8.21 -27.79 27.94
N PRO A 1012 -8.19 -27.79 29.29
CA PRO A 1012 -7.64 -28.91 30.07
C PRO A 1012 -8.40 -30.22 29.86
N ALA A 1013 -9.70 -30.15 29.53
CA ALA A 1013 -10.50 -31.33 29.19
C ALA A 1013 -10.06 -31.98 27.87
N ILE A 1014 -9.52 -31.19 26.93
CA ILE A 1014 -9.01 -31.68 25.66
C ILE A 1014 -7.61 -32.23 25.83
N ASN A 1015 -6.67 -31.43 26.35
CA ASN A 1015 -5.25 -31.79 26.36
C ASN A 1015 -4.79 -32.57 27.60
N GLN A 1016 -5.60 -32.62 28.67
CA GLN A 1016 -5.26 -33.31 29.92
C GLN A 1016 -3.91 -32.88 30.52
N HIS A 1017 -3.52 -31.61 30.30
CA HIS A 1017 -2.21 -31.07 30.68
C HIS A 1017 -1.05 -31.92 30.16
N VAL A 1018 -1.13 -32.39 28.91
CA VAL A 1018 -0.14 -33.30 28.31
C VAL A 1018 1.30 -32.76 28.42
N THR A 1019 1.49 -31.45 28.35
CA THR A 1019 2.82 -30.80 28.49
C THR A 1019 3.48 -31.03 29.85
N GLU A 1020 2.73 -31.45 30.87
CA GLU A 1020 3.22 -31.71 32.23
C GLU A 1020 3.41 -33.22 32.50
N LYS A 1021 3.07 -34.09 31.54
CA LYS A 1021 3.16 -35.54 31.70
C LYS A 1021 4.61 -36.02 31.61
N LYS A 1022 4.90 -37.10 32.32
CA LYS A 1022 6.20 -37.76 32.27
C LYS A 1022 6.48 -38.24 30.84
N GLY A 1023 7.69 -38.00 30.36
CA GLY A 1023 8.11 -38.36 29.00
C GLY A 1023 7.67 -37.35 27.94
N VAL A 1024 7.05 -36.23 28.32
CA VAL A 1024 6.71 -35.14 27.40
C VAL A 1024 7.69 -33.97 27.59
N ALA A 1025 8.21 -33.42 26.50
CA ALA A 1025 9.05 -32.23 26.50
C ALA A 1025 8.49 -31.19 25.54
N THR A 1026 8.25 -29.97 26.02
CA THR A 1026 7.70 -28.88 25.21
C THR A 1026 8.78 -27.84 24.93
N TYR A 1027 8.95 -27.49 23.65
CA TYR A 1027 9.94 -26.51 23.19
C TYR A 1027 9.23 -25.35 22.48
N ILE A 1028 9.50 -24.12 22.91
CA ILE A 1028 9.01 -22.90 22.26
C ILE A 1028 10.03 -22.47 21.22
N THR A 1029 9.88 -22.94 19.99
CA THR A 1029 10.82 -22.67 18.90
C THR A 1029 10.20 -22.98 17.54
N ASP A 1030 10.90 -22.60 16.47
CA ASP A 1030 10.53 -22.95 15.10
C ASP A 1030 10.73 -24.47 14.85
N GLY A 1031 9.67 -25.14 14.37
CA GLY A 1031 9.67 -26.59 14.17
C GLY A 1031 10.71 -27.09 13.15
N ARG A 1032 11.00 -26.30 12.13
CA ARG A 1032 12.03 -26.60 11.14
C ARG A 1032 13.43 -26.46 11.75
N ASN A 1033 13.68 -25.39 12.51
CA ASN A 1033 14.95 -25.18 13.22
C ASN A 1033 15.19 -26.26 14.28
N TYR A 1034 14.14 -26.68 15.00
CA TYR A 1034 14.22 -27.81 15.91
C TYR A 1034 14.70 -29.08 15.21
N LEU A 1035 14.07 -29.45 14.08
CA LEU A 1035 14.48 -30.60 13.28
C LEU A 1035 15.88 -30.44 12.70
N LEU A 1036 16.31 -29.22 12.42
CA LEU A 1036 17.66 -28.94 11.91
C LEU A 1036 18.75 -29.23 12.96
N LEU A 1037 18.46 -28.99 14.24
CA LEU A 1037 19.45 -29.04 15.33
C LEU A 1037 19.35 -30.29 16.22
N THR A 1038 18.22 -30.98 16.23
CA THR A 1038 18.03 -32.15 17.08
C THR A 1038 18.81 -33.35 16.54
N ASP A 1039 19.51 -34.08 17.41
CA ASP A 1039 20.14 -35.36 17.06
C ASP A 1039 19.18 -36.55 17.23
N LYS A 1040 17.94 -36.28 17.65
CA LYS A 1040 16.91 -37.29 17.88
C LYS A 1040 16.33 -37.81 16.56
N SER A 1041 16.12 -39.12 16.49
CA SER A 1041 15.27 -39.77 15.48
C SER A 1041 13.90 -40.15 16.04
N TYR A 1042 12.88 -40.13 15.20
CA TYR A 1042 11.47 -40.29 15.57
C TYR A 1042 10.80 -41.46 14.84
N ASP A 1043 9.89 -42.14 15.53
CA ASP A 1043 8.99 -43.14 14.92
C ASP A 1043 7.85 -42.44 14.16
N LEU A 1044 7.40 -41.31 14.70
CA LEU A 1044 6.32 -40.48 14.16
C LEU A 1044 6.68 -39.01 14.27
N ILE A 1045 6.61 -38.28 13.16
CA ILE A 1045 6.62 -36.82 13.14
C ILE A 1045 5.24 -36.36 12.66
N GLY A 1046 4.48 -35.66 13.50
CA GLY A 1046 3.20 -35.04 13.17
C GLY A 1046 3.33 -33.53 13.01
N LEU A 1047 2.65 -32.98 12.00
CA LEU A 1047 2.60 -31.55 11.72
C LEU A 1047 1.16 -31.07 11.65
N GLU A 1048 0.77 -30.23 12.61
CA GLU A 1048 -0.54 -29.62 12.72
C GLU A 1048 -0.38 -28.11 12.97
N ILE A 1049 0.10 -27.42 11.94
CA ILE A 1049 0.31 -25.98 11.96
C ILE A 1049 -0.85 -25.23 11.29
N THR A 1050 -0.82 -23.90 11.38
CA THR A 1050 -1.83 -23.04 10.76
C THR A 1050 -1.80 -23.10 9.22
N SER A 1051 -2.72 -22.40 8.55
CA SER A 1051 -2.82 -22.36 7.09
C SER A 1051 -1.51 -21.95 6.38
N ILE A 1052 -1.21 -22.61 5.26
CA ILE A 1052 0.04 -22.46 4.47
C ILE A 1052 0.32 -21.00 4.06
N TRP A 1053 -0.73 -20.19 3.84
CA TRP A 1053 -0.61 -18.80 3.38
C TRP A 1053 -0.07 -17.83 4.45
N PHE A 1054 0.02 -18.25 5.72
CA PHE A 1054 0.71 -17.45 6.74
C PHE A 1054 2.20 -17.34 6.38
N ALA A 1055 2.74 -16.12 6.44
CA ALA A 1055 4.15 -15.90 6.17
C ALA A 1055 5.03 -16.84 7.02
N GLY A 1056 5.96 -17.55 6.37
CA GLY A 1056 6.84 -18.53 6.99
C GLY A 1056 6.31 -19.98 7.05
N ALA A 1057 4.98 -20.19 7.07
CA ALA A 1057 4.39 -21.54 7.21
C ALA A 1057 4.68 -22.45 6.00
N ALA A 1058 4.72 -21.89 4.79
CA ALA A 1058 5.03 -22.61 3.56
C ALA A 1058 6.41 -23.32 3.57
N SER A 1059 7.37 -22.83 4.38
CA SER A 1059 8.69 -23.46 4.51
C SER A 1059 8.65 -24.88 5.08
N LEU A 1060 7.54 -25.28 5.71
CA LEU A 1060 7.27 -26.64 6.22
C LEU A 1060 6.54 -27.54 5.19
N TYR A 1061 6.37 -27.06 3.95
CA TYR A 1061 5.77 -27.79 2.83
C TYR A 1061 6.70 -27.87 1.60
N ASN A 1062 7.94 -27.37 1.74
CA ASN A 1062 8.95 -27.43 0.70
C ASN A 1062 9.71 -28.76 0.70
N GLN A 1063 10.27 -29.14 -0.45
CA GLN A 1063 11.10 -30.33 -0.62
C GLN A 1063 12.20 -30.43 0.44
N GLU A 1064 12.93 -29.33 0.69
CA GLU A 1064 14.05 -29.30 1.63
C GLU A 1064 13.61 -29.62 3.06
N PHE A 1065 12.39 -29.22 3.45
CA PHE A 1065 11.81 -29.59 4.73
C PHE A 1065 11.46 -31.08 4.77
N TYR A 1066 10.84 -31.62 3.72
CA TYR A 1066 10.56 -33.06 3.67
C TYR A 1066 11.84 -33.90 3.71
N ALA A 1067 12.90 -33.47 3.04
CA ALA A 1067 14.21 -34.09 3.08
C ALA A 1067 14.80 -34.03 4.51
N LEU A 1068 14.61 -32.92 5.22
CA LEU A 1068 15.01 -32.78 6.63
C LEU A 1068 14.22 -33.71 7.55
N ALA A 1069 12.88 -33.74 7.44
CA ALA A 1069 12.02 -34.60 8.23
C ALA A 1069 12.35 -36.08 8.00
N LYS A 1070 12.54 -36.48 6.73
CA LYS A 1070 12.98 -37.84 6.34
C LYS A 1070 14.30 -38.25 7.01
N ARG A 1071 15.29 -37.35 7.12
CA ARG A 1071 16.56 -37.63 7.83
C ARG A 1071 16.39 -37.81 9.34
N LYS A 1072 15.33 -37.25 9.93
CA LYS A 1072 15.03 -37.35 11.37
C LYS A 1072 13.99 -38.43 11.69
N LEU A 1073 13.43 -39.09 10.69
CA LEU A 1073 12.65 -40.32 10.89
C LEU A 1073 13.58 -41.53 11.01
N LYS A 1074 13.18 -42.52 11.78
CA LYS A 1074 13.75 -43.87 11.69
C LYS A 1074 13.45 -44.48 10.32
N SER A 1075 14.16 -45.55 9.95
CA SER A 1075 14.00 -46.22 8.65
C SER A 1075 12.57 -46.68 8.35
N ASP A 1076 11.80 -46.97 9.39
CA ASP A 1076 10.40 -47.40 9.36
C ASP A 1076 9.44 -46.35 9.95
N GLY A 1077 9.92 -45.12 10.14
CA GLY A 1077 9.15 -44.01 10.68
C GLY A 1077 8.10 -43.47 9.71
N VAL A 1078 7.14 -42.74 10.27
CA VAL A 1078 5.99 -42.18 9.55
C VAL A 1078 5.94 -40.67 9.75
N LEU A 1079 5.70 -39.95 8.66
CA LEU A 1079 5.35 -38.53 8.66
C LEU A 1079 3.82 -38.39 8.60
N GLN A 1080 3.25 -37.52 9.41
CA GLN A 1080 1.86 -37.04 9.27
C GLN A 1080 1.87 -35.53 9.11
N GLN A 1081 1.05 -35.02 8.19
CA GLN A 1081 0.90 -33.59 8.01
C GLN A 1081 -0.53 -33.21 7.64
N TRP A 1082 -1.05 -32.19 8.30
CA TRP A 1082 -2.32 -31.56 7.95
C TRP A 1082 -2.17 -30.69 6.68
N VAL A 1083 -3.17 -30.75 5.79
CA VAL A 1083 -3.26 -29.90 4.60
C VAL A 1083 -4.70 -29.39 4.40
N GLN A 1084 -4.81 -28.10 4.10
CA GLN A 1084 -6.09 -27.43 3.91
C GLN A 1084 -6.69 -27.75 2.53
N LEU A 1085 -7.89 -28.36 2.49
CA LEU A 1085 -8.59 -28.69 1.24
C LEU A 1085 -9.59 -27.61 0.77
N HIS A 1086 -9.92 -26.65 1.64
CA HIS A 1086 -10.87 -25.56 1.42
C HIS A 1086 -10.12 -24.22 1.31
N HIS A 1087 -10.62 -23.25 0.55
CA HIS A 1087 -9.90 -21.98 0.25
C HIS A 1087 -8.49 -22.21 -0.32
N THR A 1088 -8.29 -23.29 -1.07
CA THR A 1088 -7.04 -23.65 -1.76
C THR A 1088 -7.35 -24.08 -3.19
N GLN A 1089 -6.45 -23.80 -4.12
CA GLN A 1089 -6.58 -24.23 -5.50
C GLN A 1089 -6.06 -25.67 -5.65
N LEU A 1090 -6.54 -26.36 -6.70
CA LEU A 1090 -6.03 -27.69 -7.03
C LEU A 1090 -4.51 -27.68 -7.28
N ASN A 1091 -3.98 -26.63 -7.90
CA ASN A 1091 -2.56 -26.47 -8.16
C ASN A 1091 -1.74 -26.34 -6.87
N ASP A 1092 -2.29 -25.71 -5.83
CA ASP A 1092 -1.65 -25.62 -4.52
C ASP A 1092 -1.52 -27.02 -3.90
N LEU A 1093 -2.59 -27.81 -3.96
CA LEU A 1093 -2.59 -29.20 -3.49
C LEU A 1093 -1.65 -30.08 -4.32
N LEU A 1094 -1.62 -29.89 -5.64
CA LEU A 1094 -0.69 -30.57 -6.54
C LEU A 1094 0.75 -30.31 -6.12
N SER A 1095 1.10 -29.06 -5.83
CA SER A 1095 2.45 -28.68 -5.41
C SER A 1095 2.82 -29.28 -4.05
N VAL A 1096 1.94 -29.26 -3.05
CA VAL A 1096 2.16 -29.93 -1.76
C VAL A 1096 2.42 -31.42 -1.95
N LEU A 1097 1.55 -32.09 -2.72
CA LEU A 1097 1.61 -33.53 -2.95
C LEU A 1097 2.84 -33.95 -3.77
N ALA A 1098 3.22 -33.17 -4.79
CA ALA A 1098 4.45 -33.39 -5.54
C ALA A 1098 5.69 -33.23 -4.65
N SER A 1099 5.69 -32.22 -3.78
CA SER A 1099 6.81 -31.92 -2.87
C SER A 1099 7.03 -33.05 -1.87
N VAL A 1100 5.99 -33.56 -1.19
CA VAL A 1100 6.15 -34.70 -0.27
C VAL A 1100 6.53 -35.98 -1.01
N ARG A 1101 5.96 -36.22 -2.20
CA ARG A 1101 6.24 -37.41 -3.02
C ARG A 1101 7.66 -37.45 -3.57
N SER A 1102 8.29 -36.29 -3.77
CA SER A 1102 9.70 -36.18 -4.19
C SER A 1102 10.67 -36.78 -3.16
N GLU A 1103 10.29 -36.78 -1.87
CA GLU A 1103 11.12 -37.30 -0.78
C GLU A 1103 10.63 -38.62 -0.19
N PHE A 1104 9.32 -38.91 -0.26
CA PHE A 1104 8.70 -40.11 0.28
C PHE A 1104 8.11 -40.99 -0.83
N LYS A 1105 8.46 -42.28 -0.82
CA LYS A 1105 8.00 -43.27 -1.82
C LYS A 1105 6.51 -43.61 -1.68
N TYR A 1106 6.01 -43.73 -0.45
CA TYR A 1106 4.63 -44.11 -0.18
C TYR A 1106 3.94 -42.98 0.56
N VAL A 1107 2.95 -42.38 -0.09
CA VAL A 1107 2.20 -41.24 0.43
C VAL A 1107 0.71 -41.53 0.27
N TRP A 1108 -0.02 -41.43 1.38
CA TRP A 1108 -1.47 -41.50 1.43
C TRP A 1108 -2.05 -40.13 1.76
N LEU A 1109 -3.20 -39.81 1.18
CA LEU A 1109 -4.00 -38.63 1.53
C LEU A 1109 -5.35 -39.09 2.08
N TYR A 1110 -5.67 -38.70 3.30
CA TYR A 1110 -6.97 -38.95 3.94
C TYR A 1110 -7.86 -37.70 3.89
N GLU A 1111 -9.18 -37.89 3.86
CA GLU A 1111 -10.17 -36.85 4.15
C GLU A 1111 -10.82 -37.10 5.51
N ILE A 1112 -10.54 -36.22 6.46
CA ILE A 1112 -11.08 -36.30 7.81
C ILE A 1112 -11.66 -34.92 8.15
N GLY A 1113 -12.95 -34.86 8.48
CA GLY A 1113 -13.59 -33.62 8.92
C GLY A 1113 -13.52 -32.46 7.92
N GLY A 1114 -13.48 -32.73 6.62
CA GLY A 1114 -13.31 -31.71 5.57
C GLY A 1114 -11.87 -31.22 5.39
N GLN A 1115 -10.89 -31.88 6.00
CA GLN A 1115 -9.46 -31.57 5.90
C GLN A 1115 -8.67 -32.73 5.31
N GLY A 1116 -7.51 -32.42 4.73
CA GLY A 1116 -6.59 -33.40 4.18
C GLY A 1116 -5.56 -33.80 5.23
N ILE A 1117 -5.29 -35.09 5.38
CA ILE A 1117 -4.20 -35.59 6.21
C ILE A 1117 -3.27 -36.43 5.36
N ILE A 1118 -2.05 -35.94 5.17
CA ILE A 1118 -0.99 -36.66 4.48
C ILE A 1118 -0.33 -37.60 5.49
N VAL A 1119 -0.18 -38.86 5.11
CA VAL A 1119 0.67 -39.83 5.82
C VAL A 1119 1.72 -40.33 4.83
N ALA A 1120 3.00 -40.25 5.17
CA ALA A 1120 4.09 -40.57 4.27
C ALA A 1120 5.20 -41.40 4.94
N THR A 1121 5.79 -42.33 4.18
CA THR A 1121 6.91 -43.18 4.63
C THR A 1121 7.72 -43.71 3.44
N ASN A 1122 8.92 -44.21 3.71
CA ASN A 1122 9.76 -44.90 2.74
C ASN A 1122 9.79 -46.43 2.92
N ASN A 1123 9.00 -46.95 3.87
CA ASN A 1123 8.87 -48.37 4.14
C ASN A 1123 7.48 -48.89 3.70
N HIS A 1124 7.45 -49.78 2.71
CA HIS A 1124 6.21 -50.37 2.18
C HIS A 1124 5.36 -51.10 3.25
N ASP A 1125 6.01 -51.70 4.25
CA ASP A 1125 5.33 -52.48 5.29
C ASP A 1125 4.51 -51.61 6.27
N ARG A 1126 4.68 -50.30 6.18
CA ARG A 1126 3.94 -49.27 6.92
C ARG A 1126 2.67 -48.81 6.18
N SER A 1127 2.12 -49.67 5.32
CA SER A 1127 0.77 -49.52 4.76
C SER A 1127 -0.31 -49.63 5.84
N PRO A 1128 -1.52 -49.06 5.64
CA PRO A 1128 -2.58 -49.10 6.65
C PRO A 1128 -3.05 -50.54 6.92
N LYS A 1129 -3.00 -51.00 8.18
CA LYS A 1129 -3.37 -52.39 8.55
C LYS A 1129 -4.50 -52.44 9.58
N LYS A 1130 -5.40 -53.41 9.40
CA LYS A 1130 -6.46 -53.72 10.36
C LYS A 1130 -5.90 -54.08 11.75
N SER A 1131 -4.78 -54.80 11.81
CA SER A 1131 -4.12 -55.16 13.08
C SER A 1131 -3.72 -53.93 13.91
N TYR A 1132 -3.34 -52.82 13.27
CA TYR A 1132 -3.03 -51.58 13.98
C TYR A 1132 -4.31 -50.88 14.46
N ALA A 1133 -5.38 -50.89 13.66
CA ALA A 1133 -6.69 -50.41 14.10
C ALA A 1133 -7.22 -51.19 15.32
N ASP A 1134 -7.05 -52.52 15.33
CA ASP A 1134 -7.41 -53.38 16.46
C ASP A 1134 -6.56 -53.05 17.70
N LEU A 1135 -5.25 -52.83 17.54
CA LEU A 1135 -4.34 -52.40 18.61
C LEU A 1135 -4.77 -51.06 19.23
N ILE A 1136 -5.09 -50.07 18.40
CA ILE A 1136 -5.58 -48.75 18.85
C ILE A 1136 -6.89 -48.94 19.65
N SER A 1137 -7.82 -49.73 19.13
CA SER A 1137 -9.12 -49.98 19.76
C SER A 1137 -9.01 -50.68 21.11
N GLN A 1138 -7.96 -51.49 21.31
CA GLN A 1138 -7.69 -52.21 22.56
C GLN A 1138 -6.81 -51.42 23.55
N THR A 1139 -6.24 -50.29 23.14
CA THR A 1139 -5.33 -49.50 23.98
C THR A 1139 -6.10 -48.82 25.11
N SER A 1140 -5.86 -49.23 26.36
CA SER A 1140 -6.61 -48.76 27.53
C SER A 1140 -6.53 -47.25 27.74
N GLY A 1141 -5.39 -46.64 27.42
CA GLY A 1141 -5.19 -45.19 27.53
C GLY A 1141 -6.10 -44.37 26.62
N LEU A 1142 -6.53 -44.93 25.48
CA LEU A 1142 -7.35 -44.24 24.49
C LEU A 1142 -8.86 -44.36 24.73
N LYS A 1143 -9.32 -45.03 25.80
CA LYS A 1143 -10.75 -45.29 26.03
C LYS A 1143 -11.61 -44.02 25.99
N GLU A 1144 -11.16 -42.93 26.60
CA GLU A 1144 -11.89 -41.65 26.58
C GLU A 1144 -11.75 -40.92 25.23
N VAL A 1145 -10.59 -41.00 24.58
CA VAL A 1145 -10.37 -40.45 23.23
C VAL A 1145 -11.28 -41.12 22.20
N LEU A 1146 -11.41 -42.44 22.25
CA LEU A 1146 -12.26 -43.20 21.33
C LEU A 1146 -13.75 -42.90 21.52
N LYS A 1147 -14.20 -42.57 22.74
CA LYS A 1147 -15.56 -42.05 22.98
C LYS A 1147 -15.78 -40.69 22.33
N ILE A 1148 -14.76 -39.82 22.30
CA ILE A 1148 -14.84 -38.52 21.61
C ILE A 1148 -14.87 -38.72 20.10
N TYR A 1149 -14.06 -39.66 19.57
CA TYR A 1149 -14.06 -40.01 18.15
C TYR A 1149 -15.42 -40.58 17.70
N ASP A 1150 -16.06 -41.38 18.55
CA ASP A 1150 -17.44 -41.90 18.41
C ASP A 1150 -17.66 -42.67 17.09
N ARG A 1151 -16.61 -43.34 16.60
CA ARG A 1151 -16.63 -44.18 15.39
C ARG A 1151 -15.66 -45.36 15.51
N PRO A 1152 -15.89 -46.47 14.80
CA PRO A 1152 -14.92 -47.56 14.72
C PRO A 1152 -13.59 -47.11 14.08
N VAL A 1153 -12.45 -47.43 14.69
CA VAL A 1153 -11.12 -47.01 14.20
C VAL A 1153 -10.82 -47.57 12.81
N ASN A 1154 -11.33 -48.75 12.47
CA ASN A 1154 -11.18 -49.35 11.14
C ASN A 1154 -11.86 -48.54 10.02
N GLU A 1155 -12.83 -47.67 10.32
CA GLU A 1155 -13.43 -46.78 9.32
C GLU A 1155 -12.46 -45.68 8.85
N LEU A 1156 -11.41 -45.36 9.61
CA LEU A 1156 -10.38 -44.41 9.17
C LEU A 1156 -9.68 -44.88 7.89
N ALA A 1157 -9.51 -46.18 7.68
CA ALA A 1157 -8.94 -46.70 6.43
C ALA A 1157 -9.83 -46.41 5.21
N GLN A 1158 -11.15 -46.28 5.41
CA GLN A 1158 -12.10 -45.91 4.35
C GLN A 1158 -12.08 -44.41 4.02
N LYS A 1159 -11.36 -43.61 4.83
CA LYS A 1159 -11.16 -42.17 4.62
C LYS A 1159 -9.97 -41.84 3.72
N ILE A 1160 -9.25 -42.85 3.23
CA ILE A 1160 -8.17 -42.65 2.25
C ILE A 1160 -8.79 -42.15 0.94
N LEU A 1161 -8.40 -40.94 0.52
CA LEU A 1161 -8.71 -40.37 -0.79
C LEU A 1161 -7.72 -40.85 -1.86
N LEU A 1162 -6.43 -40.87 -1.54
CA LEU A 1162 -5.38 -41.31 -2.45
C LEU A 1162 -4.47 -42.30 -1.75
N GLU A 1163 -4.27 -43.45 -2.39
CA GLU A 1163 -3.20 -44.40 -2.11
C GLU A 1163 -1.97 -44.06 -2.98
N PRO A 1164 -0.76 -44.59 -2.69
CA PRO A 1164 0.46 -44.24 -3.41
C PRO A 1164 0.35 -44.31 -4.94
N GLU A 1165 -0.29 -45.35 -5.47
CA GLU A 1165 -0.50 -45.51 -6.92
C GLU A 1165 -1.52 -44.51 -7.48
N GLY A 1166 -2.56 -44.21 -6.72
CA GLY A 1166 -3.55 -43.19 -7.08
C GLY A 1166 -2.94 -41.79 -7.08
N LEU A 1167 -2.07 -41.51 -6.13
CA LEU A 1167 -1.29 -40.29 -6.07
C LEU A 1167 -0.37 -40.16 -7.29
N ASP A 1168 0.39 -41.20 -7.64
CA ASP A 1168 1.29 -41.16 -8.80
C ASP A 1168 0.50 -40.90 -10.11
N ARG A 1169 -0.67 -41.53 -10.27
CA ARG A 1169 -1.58 -41.23 -11.40
C ARG A 1169 -2.11 -39.80 -11.37
N PHE A 1170 -2.50 -39.30 -10.20
CA PHE A 1170 -2.96 -37.93 -10.02
C PHE A 1170 -1.87 -36.93 -10.41
N LEU A 1171 -0.67 -37.08 -9.86
CA LEU A 1171 0.47 -36.21 -10.14
C LEU A 1171 0.79 -36.21 -11.64
N LEU A 1172 0.97 -37.39 -12.26
CA LEU A 1172 1.27 -37.49 -13.70
C LEU A 1172 0.19 -36.85 -14.58
N LYS A 1173 -1.09 -37.06 -14.25
CA LYS A 1173 -2.19 -36.56 -15.09
C LYS A 1173 -2.39 -35.06 -14.94
N VAL A 1174 -2.38 -34.53 -13.73
CA VAL A 1174 -2.69 -33.13 -13.45
C VAL A 1174 -1.51 -32.22 -13.76
N SER A 1175 -0.27 -32.70 -13.58
CA SER A 1175 0.94 -31.96 -13.96
C SER A 1175 1.23 -31.95 -15.46
N SER A 1176 0.37 -32.54 -16.30
CA SER A 1176 0.64 -32.72 -17.74
C SER A 1176 1.91 -33.54 -18.03
N GLY A 1177 2.26 -34.48 -17.16
CA GLY A 1177 3.38 -35.40 -17.33
C GLY A 1177 4.70 -34.96 -16.70
N ASP A 1178 4.75 -33.80 -16.03
CA ASP A 1178 5.95 -33.29 -15.36
C ASP A 1178 5.66 -32.90 -13.88
N PRO A 1179 5.64 -33.88 -12.96
CA PRO A 1179 5.44 -33.62 -11.54
C PRO A 1179 6.56 -32.80 -10.90
N GLU A 1180 7.79 -32.84 -11.43
CA GLU A 1180 8.95 -32.14 -10.86
C GLU A 1180 8.80 -30.62 -10.98
N ALA A 1181 8.18 -30.14 -12.07
CA ALA A 1181 7.86 -28.72 -12.24
C ALA A 1181 6.94 -28.13 -11.15
N TRP A 1182 6.26 -28.98 -10.37
CA TRP A 1182 5.33 -28.56 -9.31
C TRP A 1182 5.92 -28.66 -7.90
N VAL A 1183 7.17 -29.11 -7.75
CA VAL A 1183 7.83 -29.20 -6.46
C VAL A 1183 8.09 -27.79 -5.91
N SER A 1184 7.56 -27.52 -4.71
CA SER A 1184 7.83 -26.28 -3.96
C SER A 1184 9.19 -26.40 -3.28
N THR A 1185 10.02 -25.38 -3.45
CA THR A 1185 11.38 -25.33 -2.91
C THR A 1185 11.59 -24.06 -2.10
N ASP A 1186 12.63 -24.04 -1.28
CA ASP A 1186 13.05 -22.84 -0.56
C ASP A 1186 13.47 -21.69 -1.49
N ASP A 1187 13.81 -21.97 -2.76
CA ASP A 1187 14.15 -20.96 -3.75
C ASP A 1187 12.91 -20.41 -4.49
N ASN A 1188 11.99 -21.26 -4.95
CA ASN A 1188 10.85 -20.82 -5.77
C ASN A 1188 9.67 -20.23 -4.98
N LEU A 1189 9.53 -20.60 -3.70
CA LEU A 1189 8.49 -20.12 -2.77
C LEU A 1189 7.06 -20.16 -3.33
N TYR A 1190 6.74 -21.12 -4.21
CA TYR A 1190 5.44 -21.20 -4.90
C TYR A 1190 4.27 -21.16 -3.91
N LEU A 1191 4.29 -22.03 -2.90
CA LEU A 1191 3.20 -22.15 -1.92
C LEU A 1191 3.02 -20.87 -1.09
N GLU A 1192 4.09 -20.15 -0.79
CA GLU A 1192 4.03 -18.92 0.01
C GLU A 1192 3.28 -17.79 -0.70
N TYR A 1193 3.42 -17.70 -2.02
CA TYR A 1193 2.84 -16.62 -2.83
C TYR A 1193 1.54 -17.01 -3.55
N GLU A 1194 1.29 -18.29 -3.83
CA GLU A 1194 0.06 -18.72 -4.49
C GLU A 1194 -1.08 -19.01 -3.50
N THR A 1195 -0.81 -19.63 -2.35
CA THR A 1195 -1.87 -19.97 -1.38
C THR A 1195 -2.63 -18.76 -0.81
N PRO A 1196 -2.05 -17.55 -0.62
CA PRO A 1196 -2.82 -16.36 -0.22
C PRO A 1196 -3.94 -16.00 -1.22
N LYS A 1197 -3.80 -16.35 -2.50
CA LYS A 1197 -4.81 -16.12 -3.54
C LYS A 1197 -6.01 -17.03 -3.36
N GLY A 1198 -5.87 -18.17 -2.68
CA GLY A 1198 -6.97 -19.06 -2.32
C GLY A 1198 -8.00 -18.44 -1.37
N ASN A 1199 -7.62 -17.40 -0.61
CA ASN A 1199 -8.51 -16.73 0.36
C ASN A 1199 -9.71 -16.00 -0.27
N VAL A 1200 -9.73 -15.81 -1.60
CA VAL A 1200 -10.90 -15.25 -2.29
C VAL A 1200 -11.90 -16.30 -2.77
N LEU A 1201 -11.52 -17.57 -2.75
CA LEU A 1201 -12.39 -18.67 -3.16
C LEU A 1201 -13.48 -18.89 -2.10
N ASP A 1202 -14.66 -19.35 -2.52
CA ASP A 1202 -15.64 -19.89 -1.59
C ASP A 1202 -15.12 -21.21 -1.00
N GLY A 1203 -15.13 -21.31 0.34
CA GLY A 1203 -14.56 -22.46 1.04
C GLY A 1203 -15.28 -23.78 0.75
N ALA A 1204 -16.61 -23.77 0.65
CA ALA A 1204 -17.38 -24.99 0.41
C ALA A 1204 -17.25 -25.45 -1.04
N GLN A 1205 -17.30 -24.51 -1.99
CA GLN A 1205 -17.16 -24.81 -3.40
C GLN A 1205 -15.74 -25.25 -3.77
N SER A 1206 -14.71 -24.60 -3.24
CA SER A 1206 -13.31 -25.03 -3.45
C SER A 1206 -13.06 -26.43 -2.89
N LEU A 1207 -13.56 -26.73 -1.68
CA LEU A 1207 -13.50 -28.07 -1.10
C LEU A 1207 -14.18 -29.10 -2.00
N ALA A 1208 -15.41 -28.83 -2.44
CA ALA A 1208 -16.16 -29.74 -3.30
C ALA A 1208 -15.41 -30.03 -4.61
N ASN A 1209 -14.90 -28.98 -5.27
CA ASN A 1209 -14.15 -29.10 -6.52
C ASN A 1209 -12.85 -29.91 -6.34
N ASN A 1210 -12.09 -29.62 -5.28
CA ASN A 1210 -10.86 -30.34 -4.96
C ASN A 1210 -11.13 -31.82 -4.70
N LEU A 1211 -12.16 -32.13 -3.89
CA LEU A 1211 -12.57 -33.51 -3.60
C LEU A 1211 -13.07 -34.24 -4.85
N GLU A 1212 -13.89 -33.60 -5.68
CA GLU A 1212 -14.39 -34.19 -6.92
C GLU A 1212 -13.23 -34.57 -7.86
N MET A 1213 -12.24 -33.70 -7.98
CA MET A 1213 -11.07 -33.96 -8.82
C MET A 1213 -10.19 -35.07 -8.25
N ILE A 1214 -9.85 -35.02 -6.97
CA ILE A 1214 -8.99 -36.02 -6.32
C ILE A 1214 -9.63 -37.43 -6.37
N LYS A 1215 -10.94 -37.53 -6.12
CA LYS A 1215 -11.68 -38.80 -6.16
C LYS A 1215 -11.70 -39.47 -7.54
N LYS A 1216 -11.37 -38.76 -8.63
CA LYS A 1216 -11.21 -39.40 -9.96
C LYS A 1216 -9.99 -40.34 -10.01
N PHE A 1217 -9.09 -40.25 -9.04
CA PHE A 1217 -7.84 -41.00 -8.98
C PHE A 1217 -7.73 -41.95 -7.77
N SER A 1218 -8.73 -41.96 -6.88
CA SER A 1218 -8.83 -42.93 -5.80
C SER A 1218 -8.83 -44.35 -6.38
N ALA A 1219 -8.20 -45.31 -5.68
CA ALA A 1219 -8.18 -46.70 -6.13
C ALA A 1219 -9.61 -47.22 -6.34
N LYS A 1220 -9.80 -47.98 -7.44
CA LYS A 1220 -11.01 -48.75 -7.70
C LYS A 1220 -10.88 -50.12 -7.05
#